data_AF-A0A0C3HYF8-F1
#
_entry.id   AF-A0A0C3HYF8-F1
#
_cell.length_a   1.000
_cell.length_b   1.000
_cell.length_c   1.000
_cell.angle_alpha   90.00
_cell.angle_beta   90.00
_cell.angle_gamma   90.00
#
_symmetry.space_group_name_H-M   'P 1'
#
loop_
_entity.id
_entity.type
_entity.pdbx_description
1 polymer ?
#
loop_
_entity_poly.entity_id
_entity_poly.type
_entity_poly.pdbx_seq_one_letter_code
_entity_poly.pdbx_strand_id
1 'polypeptide(L)'
;MWTREEIELESNLEEKGLKLVDKNSHQKDLRLWACLFNYRQRMYGVSGVRMFWAAAKRGDFQVPMTGVYAQLFWGEFVKLGLQDDVVLSEIIVYANQRMESTKERWSELYIRIVQQMILSGRGEEAVNAHERLFQLHAPDSIRFANMICEVVAGEGDASILSEIYVKSNYRNIYGKVVPFLCEQEDFDSAYRWHFICITRGDLPVTSRVTEPLVHFYAIYDRIRATKVTGSLVKAGIPFASSISSTLEDTAMISREMVNLMHGETFNMPAKPYNDRLGARWFATRWISLDVAMTAISALGVSEIGPLSLQALALREQDAESITRRINQLKDLNISIGSSIFSRSVEKFARTQNQAYLDCLLQSDQHPNALEDSKFQEGLLISYARSGDSLRYQLTLAMRLISSRNPDMETKNILLRNHAKTGDTTALLASLHKMQVEGEIITVNTVKTILRSVLRPRQPGRRPITLPIKQADDLKMAIDILKGIMQSGSFVSATYWREIIKRLGMLGRWKDLEDLCVFLASWYGPANRETFLNSATRRRFHRYRVPAQVRTIHPLHPLKILFPTSLQRAIVEWGFMCALKAPFVEKESNGLIHKAKPSLSVTAGIQLLKRLHAYHVHIDIHSVRKAIFDRLVVYYGPGQSSKVYNRRGRENNTLQLEEMAAQIDQALGVRMFDSPHLREVIERRSEVRLRKVGRKIAGRLGMTGQETLDLP
;
A
#
# COMPACT_ATOMS: atom_id res chain seq x y z
N MET A 1 -2.95 14.38 59.96
CA MET A 1 -3.28 15.28 58.84
C MET A 1 -2.88 16.67 59.29
N TRP A 2 -2.17 17.43 58.47
CA TRP A 2 -1.88 18.83 58.78
C TRP A 2 -3.11 19.69 58.53
N THR A 3 -3.29 20.73 59.33
CA THR A 3 -4.29 21.76 59.07
C THR A 3 -3.85 22.64 57.89
N ARG A 4 -4.79 23.38 57.29
CA ARG A 4 -4.48 24.28 56.18
C ARG A 4 -3.51 25.39 56.60
N GLU A 5 -3.63 25.87 57.83
CA GLU A 5 -2.75 26.90 58.40
C GLU A 5 -1.34 26.36 58.66
N GLU A 6 -1.23 25.11 59.13
CA GLU A 6 0.05 24.43 59.31
C GLU A 6 0.78 24.23 57.98
N ILE A 7 0.12 23.69 56.94
CA ILE A 7 0.79 23.48 55.64
C ILE A 7 1.14 24.81 54.95
N GLU A 8 0.35 25.86 55.18
CA GLU A 8 0.62 27.21 54.68
C GLU A 8 1.91 27.77 55.28
N LEU A 9 2.04 27.69 56.62
CA LEU A 9 3.25 28.10 57.33
C LEU A 9 4.47 27.28 56.88
N GLU A 10 4.35 25.96 56.88
CA GLU A 10 5.45 25.03 56.59
C GLU A 10 5.95 25.13 55.14
N SER A 11 5.07 25.47 54.21
CA SER A 11 5.41 25.58 52.78
C SER A 11 5.97 26.95 52.37
N ASN A 12 6.06 27.93 53.27
CA ASN A 12 6.33 29.32 52.91
C ASN A 12 7.76 29.66 52.44
N LEU A 13 8.85 28.97 52.76
CA LEU A 13 10.26 29.25 52.33
C LEU A 13 10.87 30.70 52.27
N GLU A 14 10.13 31.81 52.44
CA GLU A 14 10.65 33.19 52.45
C GLU A 14 11.09 33.59 53.87
N GLU A 15 10.32 33.16 54.88
CA GLU A 15 10.68 33.31 56.29
C GLU A 15 11.64 32.19 56.75
N LYS A 16 12.77 32.52 57.39
CA LYS A 16 13.75 31.52 57.88
C LYS A 16 13.54 31.21 59.37
N GLY A 17 13.71 29.94 59.76
CA GLY A 17 14.17 29.59 61.12
C GLY A 17 13.28 28.71 61.99
N LEU A 18 12.12 28.24 61.53
CA LEU A 18 11.21 27.41 62.37
C LEU A 18 10.47 26.30 61.59
N LYS A 19 10.78 26.07 60.32
CA LYS A 19 10.04 25.14 59.46
C LYS A 19 10.54 23.70 59.63
N LEU A 20 9.69 22.72 59.36
CA LEU A 20 10.04 21.31 59.36
C LEU A 20 11.22 21.03 58.42
N VAL A 21 11.25 21.66 57.25
CA VAL A 21 12.35 21.53 56.28
C VAL A 21 13.68 22.13 56.74
N ASP A 22 13.66 23.06 57.71
CA ASP A 22 14.86 23.66 58.30
C ASP A 22 15.48 22.75 59.39
N LYS A 23 14.74 21.74 59.88
CA LYS A 23 15.26 20.77 60.85
C LYS A 23 16.17 19.76 60.15
N ASN A 24 17.36 19.51 60.72
CA ASN A 24 18.34 18.56 60.19
C ASN A 24 17.77 17.15 59.90
N SER A 25 16.73 16.71 60.64
CA SER A 25 16.07 15.42 60.43
C SER A 25 15.22 15.33 59.16
N HIS A 26 14.73 16.46 58.64
CA HIS A 26 13.81 16.52 57.49
C HIS A 26 14.37 17.31 56.31
N GLN A 27 15.52 17.96 56.45
CA GLN A 27 16.18 18.71 55.38
C GLN A 27 16.40 17.87 54.10
N LYS A 28 16.66 16.56 54.26
CA LYS A 28 16.85 15.61 53.15
C LYS A 28 15.58 14.82 52.78
N ASP A 29 14.44 15.09 53.41
CA ASP A 29 13.19 14.38 53.16
C ASP A 29 12.52 14.90 51.87
N LEU A 30 12.86 14.29 50.73
CA LEU A 30 12.32 14.66 49.43
C LEU A 30 10.79 14.51 49.34
N ARG A 31 10.17 13.63 50.15
CA ARG A 31 8.71 13.49 50.17
C ARG A 31 8.06 14.72 50.78
N LEU A 32 8.63 15.21 51.87
CA LEU A 32 8.17 16.43 52.53
C LEU A 32 8.29 17.62 51.59
N TRP A 33 9.47 17.83 50.99
CA TRP A 33 9.69 18.90 50.00
C TRP A 33 8.70 18.83 48.84
N ALA A 34 8.44 17.64 48.30
CA ALA A 34 7.49 17.46 47.20
C ALA A 34 6.03 17.73 47.62
N CYS A 35 5.65 17.40 48.86
CA CYS A 35 4.33 17.70 49.40
C CYS A 35 4.10 19.22 49.50
N LEU A 36 5.05 19.94 50.10
CA LEU A 36 5.02 21.40 50.23
C LEU A 36 5.03 22.09 48.87
N PHE A 37 5.86 21.61 47.94
CA PHE A 37 5.94 22.11 46.57
C PHE A 37 4.60 21.98 45.84
N ASN A 38 4.00 20.79 45.84
CA ASN A 38 2.72 20.54 45.18
C ASN A 38 1.60 21.41 45.78
N TYR A 39 1.60 21.60 47.10
CA TYR A 39 0.64 22.49 47.75
C TYR A 39 0.80 23.93 47.25
N ARG A 40 2.02 24.48 47.26
CA ARG A 40 2.30 25.85 46.80
C ARG A 40 2.02 26.04 45.31
N GLN A 41 2.37 25.06 44.48
CA GLN A 41 2.04 25.08 43.06
C GLN A 41 0.52 25.09 42.83
N ARG A 42 -0.26 24.31 43.58
CA ARG A 42 -1.73 24.27 43.44
C ARG A 42 -2.40 25.56 43.91
N MET A 43 -1.92 26.15 45.00
CA MET A 43 -2.54 27.33 45.62
C MET A 43 -2.10 28.65 44.96
N TYR A 44 -0.84 28.74 44.54
CA TYR A 44 -0.22 29.99 44.08
C TYR A 44 0.33 29.92 42.65
N GLY A 45 0.12 28.80 41.95
CA GLY A 45 0.56 28.62 40.57
C GLY A 45 2.06 28.87 40.39
N VAL A 46 2.39 29.73 39.42
CA VAL A 46 3.77 30.06 39.04
C VAL A 46 4.57 30.71 40.17
N SER A 47 3.94 31.55 40.99
CA SER A 47 4.61 32.21 42.12
C SER A 47 5.08 31.19 43.17
N GLY A 48 4.29 30.15 43.41
CA GLY A 48 4.68 29.03 44.28
C GLY A 48 5.88 28.26 43.75
N VAL A 49 5.97 28.04 42.44
CA VAL A 49 7.14 27.40 41.81
C VAL A 49 8.38 28.29 41.92
N ARG A 50 8.25 29.60 41.68
CA ARG A 50 9.34 30.58 41.78
C ARG A 50 9.93 30.66 43.19
N MET A 51 9.10 30.55 44.22
CA MET A 51 9.54 30.50 45.63
C MET A 51 10.47 29.31 45.91
N PHE A 52 10.13 28.11 45.41
CA PHE A 52 10.97 26.92 45.55
C PHE A 52 12.24 27.00 44.71
N TRP A 53 12.16 27.61 43.52
CA TRP A 53 13.36 27.90 42.73
C TRP A 53 14.32 28.84 43.46
N ALA A 54 13.81 29.90 44.09
CA ALA A 54 14.62 30.82 44.87
C ALA A 54 15.30 30.13 46.07
N ALA A 55 14.59 29.21 46.74
CA ALA A 55 15.17 28.39 47.81
C ALA A 55 16.28 27.46 47.30
N ALA A 56 16.12 26.87 46.11
CA ALA A 56 17.17 26.07 45.48
C ALA A 56 18.41 26.92 45.14
N LYS A 57 18.21 28.13 44.61
CA LYS A 57 19.29 29.07 44.27
C LYS A 57 20.09 29.52 45.50
N ARG A 58 19.42 29.74 46.64
CA ARG A 58 20.08 30.10 47.91
C ARG A 58 20.84 28.93 48.55
N GLY A 59 20.66 27.71 48.06
CA GLY A 59 21.23 26.50 48.66
C GLY A 59 20.43 25.95 49.84
N ASP A 60 19.25 26.51 50.13
CA ASP A 60 18.37 26.02 51.21
C ASP A 60 17.78 24.64 50.85
N PHE A 61 17.62 24.35 49.54
CA PHE A 61 17.10 23.09 49.01
C PHE A 61 17.99 22.52 47.90
N GLN A 62 18.45 21.28 48.06
CA GLN A 62 19.20 20.58 47.02
C GLN A 62 18.24 19.81 46.10
N VAL A 63 18.03 20.32 44.90
CA VAL A 63 17.13 19.69 43.92
C VAL A 63 17.64 18.29 43.52
N PRO A 64 16.83 17.23 43.64
CA PRO A 64 17.23 15.88 43.23
C PRO A 64 17.48 15.80 41.72
N MET A 65 18.50 15.05 41.31
CA MET A 65 18.87 14.89 39.89
C MET A 65 18.30 13.64 39.23
N THR A 66 17.93 12.63 40.02
CA THR A 66 17.39 11.35 39.54
C THR A 66 16.11 10.97 40.32
N GLY A 67 15.33 10.05 39.75
CA GLY A 67 14.09 9.55 40.35
C GLY A 67 12.87 10.45 40.15
N VAL A 68 11.75 10.05 40.76
CA VAL A 68 10.42 10.66 40.54
C VAL A 68 10.38 12.12 40.99
N TYR A 69 11.06 12.47 42.09
CA TYR A 69 11.11 13.85 42.59
C TYR A 69 11.90 14.77 41.66
N ALA A 70 12.97 14.29 41.03
CA ALA A 70 13.69 15.08 40.03
C ALA A 70 12.77 15.48 38.87
N GLN A 71 11.97 14.54 38.39
CA GLN A 71 11.02 14.80 37.30
C GLN A 71 9.92 15.81 37.69
N LEU A 72 9.48 15.79 38.95
CA LEU A 72 8.53 16.74 39.50
C LEU A 72 9.13 18.16 39.58
N PHE A 73 10.26 18.33 40.26
CA PHE A 73 10.86 19.64 40.47
C PHE A 73 11.41 20.24 39.17
N TRP A 74 12.29 19.52 38.47
CA TRP A 74 12.88 20.02 37.23
C TRP A 74 11.84 20.21 36.12
N GLY A 75 10.81 19.35 36.07
CA GLY A 75 9.72 19.49 35.12
C GLY A 75 8.99 20.83 35.24
N GLU A 76 8.75 21.30 36.47
CA GLU A 76 8.09 22.58 36.72
C GLU A 76 9.06 23.77 36.66
N PHE A 77 10.30 23.62 37.12
CA PHE A 77 11.30 24.69 36.98
C PHE A 77 11.62 24.98 35.51
N VAL A 78 11.76 23.96 34.67
CA VAL A 78 11.98 24.19 33.22
C VAL A 78 10.76 24.84 32.57
N LYS A 79 9.53 24.48 32.96
CA LYS A 79 8.33 25.19 32.49
C LYS A 79 8.35 26.67 32.87
N LEU A 80 8.77 26.98 34.10
CA LEU A 80 8.96 28.36 34.56
C LEU A 80 10.03 29.08 33.73
N GLY A 81 11.19 28.45 33.51
CA GLY A 81 12.27 29.02 32.70
C GLY A 81 11.86 29.24 31.25
N LEU A 82 11.08 28.35 30.65
CA LEU A 82 10.56 28.55 29.28
C LEU A 82 9.64 29.77 29.14
N GLN A 83 9.11 30.30 30.26
CA GLN A 83 8.32 31.54 30.30
C GLN A 83 9.17 32.78 30.67
N ASP A 84 10.36 32.59 31.25
CA ASP A 84 11.23 33.65 31.78
C ASP A 84 12.70 33.29 31.51
N ASP A 85 13.29 33.92 30.49
CA ASP A 85 14.65 33.59 30.00
C ASP A 85 15.75 33.84 31.04
N VAL A 86 15.52 34.75 31.99
CA VAL A 86 16.44 34.99 33.11
C VAL A 86 16.45 33.76 34.01
N VAL A 87 15.27 33.27 34.38
CA VAL A 87 15.13 32.05 35.20
C VAL A 87 15.67 30.83 34.44
N LEU A 88 15.44 30.72 33.13
CA LEU A 88 16.03 29.63 32.34
C LEU A 88 17.55 29.64 32.40
N SER A 89 18.16 30.81 32.26
CA SER A 89 19.62 30.95 32.35
C SER A 89 20.15 30.58 33.73
N GLU A 90 19.44 30.94 34.80
CA GLU A 90 19.77 30.50 36.17
C GLU A 90 19.68 28.98 36.33
N ILE A 91 18.64 28.35 35.77
CA ILE A 91 18.45 26.89 35.80
C ILE A 91 19.61 26.17 35.12
N ILE A 92 20.05 26.66 33.97
CA ILE A 92 21.19 26.10 33.23
C ILE A 92 22.48 26.26 34.03
N VAL A 93 22.72 27.43 34.64
CA VAL A 93 23.91 27.65 35.49
C VAL A 93 23.91 26.71 36.69
N TYR A 94 22.77 26.55 37.38
CA TYR A 94 22.65 25.61 38.49
C TYR A 94 22.88 24.15 38.04
N ALA A 95 22.34 23.76 36.88
CA ALA A 95 22.58 22.43 36.32
C ALA A 95 24.06 22.17 35.99
N ASN A 96 24.75 23.16 35.42
CA ASN A 96 26.19 23.09 35.12
C ASN A 96 27.02 22.93 36.40
N GLN A 97 26.76 23.75 37.42
CA GLN A 97 27.46 23.66 38.72
C GLN A 97 27.31 22.28 39.37
N ARG A 98 26.12 21.69 39.27
CA ARG A 98 25.86 20.34 39.79
C ARG A 98 26.58 19.27 38.98
N MET A 99 26.60 19.41 37.65
CA MET A 99 27.36 18.49 36.79
C MET A 99 28.87 18.55 37.05
N GLU A 100 29.41 19.73 37.33
CA GLU A 100 30.83 19.90 37.66
C GLU A 100 31.18 19.34 39.04
N SER A 101 30.38 19.64 40.06
CA SER A 101 30.64 19.28 41.46
C SER A 101 30.30 17.84 41.83
N THR A 102 29.13 17.32 41.43
CA THR A 102 28.66 15.99 41.84
C THR A 102 28.64 14.97 40.70
N LYS A 103 28.93 15.39 39.46
CA LYS A 103 28.80 14.55 38.24
C LYS A 103 27.38 14.01 38.02
N GLU A 104 26.39 14.61 38.68
CA GLU A 104 24.99 14.26 38.51
C GLU A 104 24.29 15.23 37.55
N ARG A 105 23.37 14.71 36.75
CA ARG A 105 22.55 15.50 35.82
C ARG A 105 21.14 14.98 35.74
N TRP A 106 20.19 15.87 35.47
CA TRP A 106 18.85 15.49 35.05
C TRP A 106 18.83 15.19 33.54
N SER A 107 18.56 13.93 33.17
CA SER A 107 18.70 13.44 31.78
C SER A 107 17.75 14.11 30.78
N GLU A 108 16.63 14.66 31.24
CA GLU A 108 15.62 15.28 30.37
C GLU A 108 15.86 16.77 30.11
N LEU A 109 16.83 17.41 30.80
CA LEU A 109 17.00 18.86 30.77
C LEU A 109 17.12 19.39 29.34
N TYR A 110 18.06 18.84 28.58
CA TYR A 110 18.31 19.20 27.19
C TYR A 110 17.05 19.02 26.33
N ILE A 111 16.44 17.83 26.41
CA ILE A 111 15.33 17.45 25.53
C ILE A 111 14.13 18.35 25.80
N ARG A 112 13.77 18.54 27.07
CA ARG A 112 12.64 19.39 27.48
C ARG A 112 12.77 20.83 27.01
N ILE A 113 13.96 21.42 27.09
CA ILE A 113 14.17 22.81 26.67
C ILE A 113 14.13 22.91 25.15
N VAL A 114 15.01 22.16 24.46
CA VAL A 114 15.18 22.26 23.00
C VAL A 114 13.91 21.83 22.26
N GLN A 115 13.28 20.72 22.66
CA GLN A 115 12.05 20.24 22.02
C GLN A 115 10.90 21.25 22.14
N GLN A 116 10.68 21.81 23.33
CA GLN A 116 9.58 22.75 23.55
C GLN A 116 9.80 24.07 22.80
N MET A 117 11.04 24.55 22.71
CA MET A 117 11.38 25.73 21.92
C MET A 117 11.07 25.52 20.43
N ILE A 118 11.45 24.36 19.86
CA ILE A 118 11.16 24.06 18.45
C ILE A 118 9.64 23.93 18.20
N LEU A 119 8.92 23.22 19.07
CA LEU A 119 7.46 23.05 18.96
C LEU A 119 6.70 24.37 19.13
N SER A 120 7.25 25.33 19.88
CA SER A 120 6.64 26.65 20.10
C SER A 120 7.01 27.69 19.03
N GLY A 121 7.73 27.30 17.97
CA GLY A 121 8.20 28.21 16.92
C GLY A 121 9.38 29.11 17.30
N ARG A 122 10.02 28.88 18.46
CA ARG A 122 11.21 29.63 18.95
C ARG A 122 12.50 28.98 18.43
N GLY A 123 12.64 28.93 17.10
CA GLY A 123 13.69 28.17 16.42
C GLY A 123 15.12 28.63 16.74
N GLU A 124 15.40 29.93 16.63
CA GLU A 124 16.75 30.48 16.89
C GLU A 124 17.20 30.24 18.34
N GLU A 125 16.27 30.37 19.28
CA GLU A 125 16.52 30.13 20.69
C GLU A 125 16.84 28.65 20.97
N ALA A 126 16.20 27.73 20.25
CA ALA A 126 16.50 26.31 20.34
C ALA A 126 17.93 26.00 19.88
N VAL A 127 18.44 26.70 18.85
CA VAL A 127 19.83 26.56 18.39
C VAL A 127 20.81 27.08 19.43
N ASN A 128 20.56 28.24 20.02
CA ASN A 128 21.38 28.79 21.10
C ASN A 128 21.36 27.87 22.34
N ALA A 129 20.17 27.39 22.73
CA ALA A 129 20.02 26.42 23.81
C ALA A 129 20.78 25.11 23.52
N HIS A 130 20.76 24.62 22.28
CA HIS A 130 21.58 23.48 21.86
C HIS A 130 23.07 23.75 22.10
N GLU A 131 23.60 24.88 21.61
CA GLU A 131 25.02 25.21 21.76
C GLU A 131 25.46 25.31 23.23
N ARG A 132 24.61 25.88 24.09
CA ARG A 132 24.87 26.01 25.54
C ARG A 132 24.78 24.67 26.28
N LEU A 133 23.79 23.85 25.97
CA LEU A 133 23.49 22.63 26.73
C LEU A 133 24.24 21.40 26.23
N PHE A 134 24.58 21.33 24.94
CA PHE A 134 25.11 20.10 24.35
C PHE A 134 26.47 19.69 24.95
N GLN A 135 27.30 20.63 25.39
CA GLN A 135 28.62 20.31 25.92
C GLN A 135 28.58 19.54 27.26
N LEU A 136 27.70 19.94 28.18
CA LEU A 136 27.61 19.36 29.54
C LEU A 136 26.39 18.44 29.73
N HIS A 137 25.33 18.66 28.96
CA HIS A 137 24.03 18.00 29.11
C HIS A 137 23.58 17.29 27.82
N ALA A 138 24.51 16.82 26.99
CA ALA A 138 24.20 16.02 25.80
C ALA A 138 23.25 14.85 26.12
N PRO A 139 22.09 14.72 25.44
CA PRO A 139 21.21 13.57 25.62
C PRO A 139 21.89 12.29 25.11
N ASP A 140 21.39 11.11 25.41
CA ASP A 140 21.86 9.92 24.67
C ASP A 140 21.30 9.91 23.23
N SER A 141 21.94 9.15 22.34
CA SER A 141 21.54 9.08 20.91
C SER A 141 20.10 8.58 20.72
N ILE A 142 19.61 7.72 21.61
CA ILE A 142 18.25 7.17 21.55
C ILE A 142 17.23 8.27 21.84
N ARG A 143 17.45 9.02 22.91
CA ARG A 143 16.57 10.13 23.30
C ARG A 143 16.61 11.27 22.31
N PHE A 144 17.78 11.57 21.74
CA PHE A 144 17.91 12.57 20.69
C PHE A 144 17.13 12.17 19.42
N ALA A 145 17.21 10.91 19.01
CA ALA A 145 16.41 10.40 17.90
C ALA A 145 14.90 10.46 18.19
N ASN A 146 14.48 10.12 19.42
CA ASN A 146 13.08 10.23 19.83
C ASN A 146 12.58 11.67 19.81
N MET A 147 13.40 12.63 20.27
CA MET A 147 13.09 14.05 20.19
C MET A 147 12.86 14.50 18.74
N ILE A 148 13.71 14.06 17.80
CA ILE A 148 13.50 14.35 16.37
C ILE A 148 12.15 13.81 15.90
N CYS A 149 11.83 12.56 16.22
CA CYS A 149 10.55 11.94 15.84
C CYS A 149 9.35 12.71 16.41
N GLU A 150 9.40 13.11 17.69
CA GLU A 150 8.33 13.87 18.34
C GLU A 150 8.15 15.28 17.77
N VAL A 151 9.25 15.97 17.46
CA VAL A 151 9.19 17.31 16.86
C VAL A 151 8.60 17.25 15.45
N VAL A 152 9.02 16.28 14.62
CA VAL A 152 8.46 16.14 13.28
C VAL A 152 6.98 15.74 13.33
N ALA A 153 6.58 14.89 14.27
CA ALA A 153 5.18 14.53 14.48
C ALA A 153 4.32 15.70 14.98
N GLY A 154 4.91 16.61 15.77
CA GLY A 154 4.25 17.81 16.29
C GLY A 154 4.27 19.02 15.34
N GLU A 155 4.56 18.83 14.06
CA GLU A 155 4.69 19.89 13.04
C GLU A 155 5.71 21.00 13.41
N GLY A 156 6.71 20.67 14.24
CA GLY A 156 7.78 21.61 14.59
C GLY A 156 8.70 21.94 13.41
N ASP A 157 9.51 22.99 13.56
CA ASP A 157 10.37 23.48 12.48
C ASP A 157 11.45 22.45 12.09
N ALA A 158 11.21 21.76 10.97
CA ALA A 158 12.10 20.75 10.42
C ALA A 158 13.47 21.32 9.98
N SER A 159 13.54 22.60 9.62
CA SER A 159 14.78 23.26 9.19
C SER A 159 15.71 23.45 10.38
N ILE A 160 15.18 24.02 11.46
CA ILE A 160 15.92 24.19 12.73
C ILE A 160 16.35 22.84 13.30
N LEU A 161 15.46 21.85 13.27
CA LEU A 161 15.78 20.50 13.74
C LEU A 161 16.92 19.87 12.94
N SER A 162 16.97 20.10 11.62
CA SER A 162 18.06 19.66 10.76
C SER A 162 19.38 20.37 11.08
N GLU A 163 19.34 21.67 11.42
CA GLU A 163 20.52 22.44 11.84
C GLU A 163 21.10 21.90 13.16
N ILE A 164 20.24 21.66 14.15
CA ILE A 164 20.64 21.09 15.44
C ILE A 164 21.28 19.71 15.26
N TYR A 165 20.71 18.86 14.39
CA TYR A 165 21.33 17.57 14.07
C TYR A 165 22.70 17.73 13.41
N VAL A 166 22.81 18.64 12.44
CA VAL A 166 24.06 18.95 11.73
C VAL A 166 25.18 19.40 12.68
N LYS A 167 24.84 20.18 13.71
CA LYS A 167 25.76 20.63 14.77
C LYS A 167 26.09 19.54 15.80
N SER A 168 25.31 18.47 15.86
CA SER A 168 25.53 17.34 16.78
C SER A 168 26.57 16.32 16.28
N ASN A 169 27.08 15.50 17.20
CA ASN A 169 28.02 14.41 16.91
C ASN A 169 27.35 13.04 16.68
N TYR A 170 26.01 12.96 16.67
CA TYR A 170 25.31 11.67 16.52
C TYR A 170 25.29 11.17 15.08
N ARG A 171 25.66 9.89 14.85
CA ARG A 171 25.73 9.25 13.53
C ARG A 171 25.07 7.86 13.48
N ASN A 172 24.07 7.66 14.33
CA ASN A 172 23.35 6.40 14.49
C ASN A 172 21.84 6.62 14.64
N ILE A 173 21.30 7.75 14.17
CA ILE A 173 19.88 8.09 14.30
C ILE A 173 19.07 7.65 13.08
N TYR A 174 19.72 7.37 11.94
CA TYR A 174 19.05 6.98 10.69
C TYR A 174 18.04 5.85 10.93
N GLY A 175 18.48 4.80 11.63
CA GLY A 175 17.69 3.58 11.86
C GLY A 175 16.42 3.78 12.69
N LYS A 176 16.25 4.94 13.35
CA LYS A 176 15.03 5.29 14.09
C LYS A 176 14.19 6.31 13.34
N VAL A 177 14.81 7.38 12.85
CA VAL A 177 14.09 8.53 12.29
C VAL A 177 13.44 8.19 10.94
N VAL A 178 14.20 7.63 10.00
CA VAL A 178 13.68 7.38 8.63
C VAL A 178 12.57 6.31 8.64
N PRO A 179 12.70 5.18 9.35
CA PRO A 179 11.61 4.20 9.46
C PRO A 179 10.38 4.78 10.15
N PHE A 180 10.55 5.53 11.24
CA PHE A 180 9.43 6.17 11.94
C PHE A 180 8.63 7.09 11.00
N LEU A 181 9.32 7.92 10.22
CA LEU A 181 8.66 8.81 9.25
C LEU A 181 7.95 8.03 8.14
N CYS A 182 8.53 6.92 7.67
CA CYS A 182 7.86 6.04 6.72
C CYS A 182 6.61 5.38 7.33
N GLU A 183 6.65 4.99 8.61
CA GLU A 183 5.51 4.45 9.34
C GLU A 183 4.38 5.47 9.52
N GLN A 184 4.72 6.75 9.69
CA GLN A 184 3.75 7.86 9.73
C GLN A 184 3.25 8.29 8.33
N GLU A 185 3.64 7.59 7.26
CA GLU A 185 3.37 7.95 5.86
C GLU A 185 3.93 9.34 5.45
N ASP A 186 4.89 9.88 6.20
CA ASP A 186 5.59 11.12 5.85
C ASP A 186 6.87 10.83 5.04
N PHE A 187 6.67 10.38 3.80
CA PHE A 187 7.75 10.00 2.90
C PHE A 187 8.59 11.20 2.44
N ASP A 188 8.00 12.38 2.32
CA ASP A 188 8.72 13.61 1.97
C ASP A 188 9.71 14.06 3.06
N SER A 189 9.33 13.96 4.35
CA SER A 189 10.28 14.21 5.43
C SER A 189 11.29 13.07 5.56
N ALA A 190 10.87 11.81 5.40
CA ALA A 190 11.79 10.66 5.36
C ALA A 190 12.85 10.80 4.26
N TYR A 191 12.47 11.29 3.07
CA TYR A 191 13.38 11.58 1.97
C TYR A 191 14.40 12.65 2.33
N ARG A 192 13.96 13.76 2.94
CA ARG A 192 14.85 14.84 3.38
C ARG A 192 15.85 14.32 4.43
N TRP A 193 15.35 13.64 5.46
CA TRP A 193 16.17 13.06 6.52
C TRP A 193 17.13 11.98 6.00
N HIS A 194 16.73 11.17 5.02
CA HIS A 194 17.63 10.23 4.36
C HIS A 194 18.88 10.93 3.81
N PHE A 195 18.72 12.01 3.04
CA PHE A 195 19.88 12.72 2.49
C PHE A 195 20.69 13.48 3.55
N ILE A 196 20.03 14.06 4.56
CA ILE A 196 20.72 14.73 5.68
C ILE A 196 21.64 13.73 6.41
N CYS A 197 21.13 12.55 6.76
CA CYS A 197 21.89 11.51 7.45
C CYS A 197 23.04 10.95 6.59
N ILE A 198 22.76 10.57 5.33
CA ILE A 198 23.78 10.02 4.42
C ILE A 198 24.93 11.02 4.21
N THR A 199 24.63 12.31 4.02
CA THR A 199 25.64 13.36 3.83
C THR A 199 26.56 13.52 5.05
N ARG A 200 26.07 13.17 6.24
CA ARG A 200 26.81 13.23 7.50
C ARG A 200 27.50 11.92 7.87
N GLY A 201 27.38 10.89 7.04
CA GLY A 201 27.91 9.54 7.33
C GLY A 201 27.06 8.74 8.32
N ASP A 202 25.83 9.16 8.62
CA ASP A 202 24.86 8.38 9.40
C ASP A 202 24.10 7.45 8.45
N LEU A 203 24.61 6.22 8.34
CA LEU A 203 24.19 5.25 7.35
C LEU A 203 23.16 4.27 7.93
N PRO A 204 22.21 3.76 7.11
CA PRO A 204 21.37 2.66 7.54
C PRO A 204 22.20 1.39 7.79
N VAL A 205 21.84 0.65 8.85
CA VAL A 205 22.49 -0.62 9.21
C VAL A 205 22.36 -1.66 8.08
N THR A 206 21.22 -1.66 7.38
CA THR A 206 20.99 -2.50 6.20
C THR A 206 20.10 -1.78 5.19
N SER A 207 20.16 -2.20 3.92
CA SER A 207 19.27 -1.70 2.87
C SER A 207 17.78 -1.92 3.19
N ARG A 208 17.44 -2.91 4.02
CA ARG A 208 16.06 -3.19 4.46
C ARG A 208 15.38 -2.02 5.16
N VAL A 209 16.14 -1.25 5.94
CA VAL A 209 15.63 -0.08 6.67
C VAL A 209 15.09 0.98 5.71
N THR A 210 15.57 0.98 4.47
CA THR A 210 15.20 1.95 3.42
C THR A 210 14.15 1.43 2.44
N GLU A 211 13.81 0.14 2.51
CA GLU A 211 12.84 -0.48 1.60
C GLU A 211 11.49 0.23 1.56
N PRO A 212 10.87 0.64 2.69
CA PRO A 212 9.58 1.34 2.64
C PRO A 212 9.64 2.65 1.83
N LEU A 213 10.73 3.41 2.01
CA LEU A 213 10.96 4.68 1.32
C LEU A 213 11.20 4.47 -0.18
N VAL A 214 12.04 3.50 -0.53
CA VAL A 214 12.33 3.15 -1.93
C VAL A 214 11.08 2.60 -2.61
N HIS A 215 10.31 1.75 -1.95
CA HIS A 215 9.09 1.17 -2.51
C HIS A 215 8.04 2.23 -2.81
N PHE A 216 7.85 3.19 -1.90
CA PHE A 216 6.95 4.32 -2.11
C PHE A 216 7.32 5.10 -3.37
N TYR A 217 8.56 5.57 -3.46
CA TYR A 217 8.98 6.35 -4.61
C TYR A 217 9.10 5.53 -5.89
N ALA A 218 9.44 4.24 -5.83
CA ALA A 218 9.46 3.39 -7.03
C ALA A 218 8.08 3.33 -7.72
N ILE A 219 7.01 3.40 -6.92
CA ILE A 219 5.63 3.42 -7.41
C ILE A 219 5.22 4.83 -7.86
N TYR A 220 5.46 5.87 -7.05
CA TYR A 220 4.85 7.20 -7.26
C TYR A 220 5.80 8.28 -7.81
N ASP A 221 7.12 8.14 -7.67
CA ASP A 221 8.13 9.08 -8.18
C ASP A 221 9.46 8.34 -8.44
N ARG A 222 9.59 7.76 -9.63
CA ARG A 222 10.77 6.96 -10.01
C ARG A 222 12.08 7.74 -9.90
N ILE A 223 12.06 9.06 -10.12
CA ILE A 223 13.27 9.89 -10.08
C ILE A 223 13.82 9.92 -8.65
N ARG A 224 12.95 10.13 -7.65
CA ARG A 224 13.35 10.09 -6.24
C ARG A 224 13.80 8.70 -5.82
N ALA A 225 13.17 7.64 -6.32
CA ALA A 225 13.59 6.26 -6.04
C ALA A 225 15.03 6.01 -6.49
N THR A 226 15.37 6.41 -7.72
CA THR A 226 16.73 6.28 -8.26
C THR A 226 17.75 7.10 -7.47
N LYS A 227 17.37 8.28 -6.96
CA LYS A 227 18.25 9.08 -6.11
C LYS A 227 18.54 8.40 -4.78
N VAL A 228 17.54 7.81 -4.13
CA VAL A 228 17.69 7.08 -2.85
C VAL A 228 18.49 5.79 -3.03
N THR A 229 18.26 5.03 -4.11
CA THR A 229 19.07 3.83 -4.36
C THR A 229 20.50 4.20 -4.74
N GLY A 230 20.68 5.25 -5.54
CA GLY A 230 22.00 5.76 -5.94
C GLY A 230 22.84 6.28 -4.76
N SER A 231 22.23 6.92 -3.77
CA SER A 231 22.94 7.38 -2.56
C SER A 231 23.41 6.20 -1.69
N LEU A 232 22.60 5.14 -1.57
CA LEU A 232 22.97 3.92 -0.81
C LEU A 232 24.14 3.17 -1.46
N VAL A 233 24.12 3.04 -2.79
CA VAL A 233 25.22 2.41 -3.54
C VAL A 233 26.50 3.23 -3.41
N LYS A 234 26.42 4.56 -3.52
CA LYS A 234 27.56 5.46 -3.30
C LYS A 234 28.12 5.38 -1.88
N ALA A 235 27.27 5.11 -0.89
CA ALA A 235 27.67 4.90 0.50
C ALA A 235 28.20 3.47 0.79
N GLY A 236 28.34 2.62 -0.23
CA GLY A 236 28.88 1.26 -0.10
C GLY A 236 27.91 0.24 0.52
N ILE A 237 26.61 0.54 0.58
CA ILE A 237 25.62 -0.36 1.18
C ILE A 237 25.06 -1.29 0.10
N PRO A 238 25.24 -2.63 0.22
CA PRO A 238 24.70 -3.57 -0.75
C PRO A 238 23.18 -3.50 -0.80
N PHE A 239 22.63 -3.14 -1.95
CA PHE A 239 21.19 -3.13 -2.20
C PHE A 239 20.83 -4.36 -3.04
N ALA A 240 20.35 -5.41 -2.38
CA ALA A 240 19.91 -6.63 -3.07
C ALA A 240 18.68 -6.31 -3.93
N SER A 241 18.81 -6.57 -5.23
CA SER A 241 17.98 -6.19 -6.37
C SER A 241 16.55 -6.77 -6.42
N SER A 242 15.87 -6.98 -5.27
CA SER A 242 14.46 -7.38 -5.25
C SER A 242 13.52 -6.38 -5.95
N ILE A 243 13.97 -5.14 -6.12
CA ILE A 243 13.25 -4.02 -6.75
C ILE A 243 13.80 -3.71 -8.16
N SER A 244 15.00 -4.20 -8.53
CA SER A 244 15.50 -4.03 -9.91
C SER A 244 14.63 -4.79 -10.90
N SER A 245 14.12 -5.98 -10.52
CA SER A 245 13.19 -6.74 -11.36
C SER A 245 11.84 -6.05 -11.59
N THR A 246 11.39 -5.16 -10.69
CA THR A 246 10.15 -4.38 -10.89
C THR A 246 10.39 -3.03 -11.56
N LEU A 247 11.62 -2.53 -11.57
CA LEU A 247 12.05 -1.32 -12.28
C LEU A 247 12.50 -1.61 -13.72
N GLU A 248 13.04 -2.80 -13.99
CA GLU A 248 13.53 -3.24 -15.31
C GLU A 248 12.42 -3.72 -16.26
N ASP A 249 11.20 -3.98 -15.77
CA ASP A 249 10.06 -4.43 -16.61
C ASP A 249 9.55 -3.37 -17.62
N THR A 250 10.25 -2.23 -17.77
CA THR A 250 10.04 -1.26 -18.86
C THR A 250 11.32 -0.88 -19.62
N ALA A 251 12.41 -1.62 -19.47
CA ALA A 251 13.63 -1.45 -20.26
C ALA A 251 14.03 -2.81 -20.88
N MET A 252 13.53 -3.05 -22.08
CA MET A 252 14.07 -4.08 -22.95
C MET A 252 15.44 -3.61 -23.43
N ILE A 253 16.52 -3.97 -22.73
CA ILE A 253 17.91 -4.04 -23.23
C ILE A 253 18.72 -4.99 -22.33
N SER A 254 19.08 -6.13 -22.93
CA SER A 254 20.31 -6.92 -22.75
C SER A 254 20.70 -7.47 -21.37
N ARG A 255 20.00 -8.53 -20.97
CA ARG A 255 20.52 -9.62 -20.10
C ARG A 255 21.71 -10.38 -20.73
N GLU A 256 21.97 -10.16 -22.02
CA GLU A 256 23.11 -10.71 -22.75
C GLU A 256 24.41 -9.88 -22.60
N MET A 257 24.31 -8.60 -22.19
CA MET A 257 25.48 -7.72 -22.03
C MET A 257 26.07 -7.76 -20.61
N VAL A 258 25.28 -8.19 -19.63
CA VAL A 258 25.74 -8.44 -18.25
C VAL A 258 26.53 -9.76 -18.17
N ASN A 259 26.27 -10.71 -19.08
CA ASN A 259 27.05 -11.95 -19.19
C ASN A 259 28.40 -11.76 -19.91
N LEU A 260 28.64 -10.61 -20.52
CA LEU A 260 29.88 -10.29 -21.25
C LEU A 260 30.90 -9.48 -20.42
N MET A 261 30.53 -9.01 -19.23
CA MET A 261 31.37 -8.16 -18.37
C MET A 261 31.84 -8.84 -17.08
N HIS A 262 31.95 -10.17 -17.09
CA HIS A 262 32.63 -10.97 -16.04
C HIS A 262 33.65 -11.96 -16.62
N GLY A 263 34.12 -11.71 -17.84
CA GLY A 263 35.04 -12.57 -18.58
C GLY A 263 36.47 -12.05 -18.61
N GLU A 264 37.04 -11.65 -17.48
CA GLU A 264 38.49 -11.43 -17.35
C GLU A 264 38.87 -11.93 -15.96
N THR A 265 39.39 -13.15 -15.78
CA THR A 265 40.84 -13.26 -15.52
C THR A 265 41.48 -14.61 -15.91
N PHE A 266 40.82 -15.70 -16.36
CA PHE A 266 41.58 -16.92 -16.77
C PHE A 266 40.93 -17.73 -17.92
N ASN A 267 41.79 -18.12 -18.87
CA ASN A 267 41.52 -18.76 -20.17
C ASN A 267 40.55 -19.97 -20.17
N MET A 268 39.65 -19.95 -21.18
CA MET A 268 38.69 -20.98 -21.63
C MET A 268 37.46 -21.23 -20.73
N PRO A 269 36.23 -20.91 -21.19
CA PRO A 269 35.03 -21.37 -20.52
C PRO A 269 34.93 -22.89 -20.72
N ALA A 270 34.89 -23.64 -19.61
CA ALA A 270 34.49 -25.04 -19.66
C ALA A 270 33.14 -25.13 -20.39
N LYS A 271 33.08 -25.94 -21.46
CA LYS A 271 31.84 -26.15 -22.21
C LYS A 271 30.72 -26.50 -21.22
N PRO A 272 29.53 -25.88 -21.31
CA PRO A 272 28.42 -26.22 -20.42
C PRO A 272 28.15 -27.72 -20.54
N TYR A 273 28.12 -28.40 -19.40
CA TYR A 273 27.84 -29.83 -19.30
C TYR A 273 26.55 -30.17 -20.08
N ASN A 274 26.66 -31.11 -21.01
CA ASN A 274 25.51 -31.55 -21.79
C ASN A 274 24.72 -32.58 -21.00
N ASP A 275 23.66 -32.12 -20.35
CA ASP A 275 22.81 -32.93 -19.48
C ASP A 275 22.23 -34.18 -20.18
N ARG A 276 22.03 -34.15 -21.50
CA ARG A 276 21.57 -35.33 -22.25
C ARG A 276 22.64 -36.42 -22.36
N LEU A 277 23.92 -36.03 -22.47
CA LEU A 277 25.03 -36.99 -22.47
C LEU A 277 25.22 -37.55 -21.05
N GLY A 278 25.12 -36.69 -20.05
CA GLY A 278 25.09 -37.06 -18.63
C GLY A 278 24.01 -38.08 -18.26
N ALA A 279 22.77 -37.83 -18.67
CA ALA A 279 21.65 -38.74 -18.46
C ALA A 279 21.89 -40.13 -19.07
N ARG A 280 22.53 -40.19 -20.25
CA ARG A 280 22.89 -41.47 -20.88
C ARG A 280 23.95 -42.23 -20.09
N TRP A 281 24.92 -41.53 -19.51
CA TRP A 281 25.95 -42.13 -18.67
C TRP A 281 25.35 -42.72 -17.40
N PHE A 282 24.52 -41.93 -16.70
CA PHE A 282 23.83 -42.42 -15.51
C PHE A 282 22.83 -43.53 -15.83
N ALA A 283 22.15 -43.53 -16.98
CA ALA A 283 21.23 -44.60 -17.38
C ALA A 283 21.90 -45.93 -17.77
N THR A 284 23.20 -45.93 -18.09
CA THR A 284 23.90 -47.13 -18.59
C THR A 284 24.20 -48.12 -17.46
N ARG A 285 23.56 -49.30 -17.50
CA ARG A 285 23.65 -50.33 -16.44
C ARG A 285 25.00 -51.05 -16.34
N TRP A 286 25.85 -51.00 -17.37
CA TRP A 286 27.15 -51.68 -17.40
C TRP A 286 28.24 -50.96 -16.56
N ILE A 287 27.98 -49.75 -16.06
CA ILE A 287 28.90 -48.98 -15.21
C ILE A 287 28.21 -48.70 -13.87
N SER A 288 28.91 -48.87 -12.74
CA SER A 288 28.36 -48.53 -11.42
C SER A 288 28.17 -47.01 -11.28
N LEU A 289 27.20 -46.60 -10.47
CA LEU A 289 26.95 -45.16 -10.24
C LEU A 289 28.15 -44.47 -9.61
N ASP A 290 28.90 -45.15 -8.73
CA ASP A 290 30.12 -44.63 -8.12
C ASP A 290 31.18 -44.29 -9.19
N VAL A 291 31.42 -45.20 -10.15
CA VAL A 291 32.37 -44.98 -11.25
C VAL A 291 31.90 -43.84 -12.16
N ALA A 292 30.60 -43.73 -12.42
CA ALA A 292 30.03 -42.65 -13.22
C ALA A 292 30.20 -41.27 -12.55
N MET A 293 29.97 -41.17 -11.23
CA MET A 293 30.15 -39.92 -10.47
C MET A 293 31.61 -39.48 -10.40
N THR A 294 32.54 -40.42 -10.13
CA THR A 294 33.98 -40.12 -10.12
C THR A 294 34.47 -39.68 -11.50
N ALA A 295 33.98 -40.32 -12.58
CA ALA A 295 34.34 -39.93 -13.94
C ALA A 295 33.83 -38.52 -14.29
N ILE A 296 32.61 -38.16 -13.90
CA ILE A 296 32.05 -36.82 -14.13
C ILE A 296 32.78 -35.74 -13.31
N SER A 297 33.17 -36.05 -12.07
CA SER A 297 34.01 -35.18 -11.23
C SER A 297 35.40 -34.97 -11.86
N ALA A 298 36.03 -36.04 -12.35
CA ALA A 298 37.33 -35.98 -13.02
C ALA A 298 37.31 -35.18 -14.34
N LEU A 299 36.13 -35.07 -14.98
CA LEU A 299 35.89 -34.24 -16.17
C LEU A 299 35.63 -32.76 -15.83
N GLY A 300 35.69 -32.37 -14.55
CA GLY A 300 35.54 -30.98 -14.11
C GLY A 300 34.11 -30.44 -14.15
N VAL A 301 33.11 -31.32 -14.10
CA VAL A 301 31.69 -30.91 -14.09
C VAL A 301 31.30 -30.46 -12.69
N SER A 302 30.89 -29.19 -12.55
CA SER A 302 30.47 -28.61 -11.27
C SER A 302 28.96 -28.74 -11.00
N GLU A 303 28.15 -29.03 -12.02
CA GLU A 303 26.69 -29.13 -11.91
C GLU A 303 26.12 -30.16 -12.90
N ILE A 304 25.24 -31.04 -12.42
CA ILE A 304 24.42 -31.92 -13.27
C ILE A 304 23.01 -31.33 -13.45
N GLY A 305 22.44 -31.55 -14.63
CA GLY A 305 21.07 -31.13 -14.93
C GLY A 305 20.01 -32.16 -14.50
N PRO A 306 18.72 -31.82 -14.69
CA PRO A 306 17.60 -32.61 -14.20
C PRO A 306 17.47 -33.97 -14.89
N LEU A 307 17.87 -34.14 -16.15
CA LEU A 307 17.80 -35.43 -16.84
C LEU A 307 18.87 -36.39 -16.33
N SER A 308 20.08 -35.89 -16.04
CA SER A 308 21.14 -36.67 -15.38
C SER A 308 20.69 -37.16 -14.01
N LEU A 309 20.05 -36.27 -13.23
CA LEU A 309 19.53 -36.61 -11.92
C LEU A 309 18.37 -37.63 -12.00
N GLN A 310 17.47 -37.50 -12.98
CA GLN A 310 16.39 -38.46 -13.18
C GLN A 310 16.93 -39.86 -13.50
N ALA A 311 17.90 -39.96 -14.41
CA ALA A 311 18.52 -41.23 -14.78
C ALA A 311 19.26 -41.90 -13.62
N LEU A 312 19.91 -41.10 -12.77
CA LEU A 312 20.53 -41.56 -11.53
C LEU A 312 19.48 -42.07 -10.55
N ALA A 313 18.42 -41.29 -10.31
CA ALA A 313 17.37 -41.63 -9.36
C ALA A 313 16.57 -42.87 -9.78
N LEU A 314 16.31 -43.08 -11.08
CA LEU A 314 15.63 -44.27 -11.62
C LEU A 314 16.43 -45.59 -11.44
N ARG A 315 17.71 -45.52 -11.10
CA ARG A 315 18.56 -46.70 -10.84
C ARG A 315 18.57 -47.14 -9.39
N GLU A 316 18.15 -46.27 -8.48
CA GLU A 316 18.06 -46.56 -7.06
C GLU A 316 16.66 -47.08 -6.72
N GLN A 317 16.54 -47.97 -5.75
CA GLN A 317 15.28 -48.65 -5.43
C GLN A 317 14.45 -47.89 -4.38
N ASP A 318 15.10 -47.03 -3.60
CA ASP A 318 14.54 -46.42 -2.39
C ASP A 318 15.06 -44.99 -2.17
N ALA A 319 14.24 -44.19 -1.48
CA ALA A 319 14.52 -42.79 -1.16
C ALA A 319 15.81 -42.58 -0.32
N GLU A 320 16.19 -43.55 0.51
CA GLU A 320 17.44 -43.50 1.29
C GLU A 320 18.66 -43.65 0.38
N SER A 321 18.64 -44.62 -0.55
CA SER A 321 19.69 -44.76 -1.54
C SER A 321 19.85 -43.54 -2.44
N ILE A 322 18.75 -42.90 -2.86
CA ILE A 322 18.80 -41.64 -3.63
C ILE A 322 19.42 -40.51 -2.81
N THR A 323 19.05 -40.40 -1.52
CA THR A 323 19.63 -39.41 -0.62
C THR A 323 21.14 -39.62 -0.46
N ARG A 324 21.58 -40.87 -0.31
CA ARG A 324 23.00 -41.23 -0.27
C ARG A 324 23.73 -40.81 -1.54
N ARG A 325 23.16 -41.08 -2.72
CA ARG A 325 23.73 -40.65 -4.00
C ARG A 325 23.82 -39.12 -4.15
N ILE A 326 22.80 -38.39 -3.69
CA ILE A 326 22.84 -36.91 -3.69
C ILE A 326 23.95 -36.38 -2.76
N ASN A 327 24.15 -37.00 -1.60
CA ASN A 327 25.25 -36.61 -0.71
C ASN A 327 26.62 -36.92 -1.31
N GLN A 328 26.80 -38.08 -1.96
CA GLN A 328 28.03 -38.41 -2.67
C GLN A 328 28.36 -37.40 -3.79
N LEU A 329 27.36 -36.93 -4.54
CA LEU A 329 27.57 -35.87 -5.53
C LEU A 329 28.04 -34.56 -4.88
N LYS A 330 27.45 -34.19 -3.73
CA LYS A 330 27.87 -33.00 -2.97
C LYS A 330 29.29 -33.13 -2.43
N ASP A 331 29.67 -34.31 -1.93
CA ASP A 331 31.02 -34.60 -1.44
C ASP A 331 32.07 -34.48 -2.56
N LEU A 332 31.66 -34.74 -3.81
CA LEU A 332 32.47 -34.56 -5.02
C LEU A 332 32.40 -33.13 -5.61
N ASN A 333 31.82 -32.16 -4.89
CA ASN A 333 31.56 -30.78 -5.33
C ASN A 333 30.70 -30.66 -6.59
N ILE A 334 29.81 -31.62 -6.83
CA ILE A 334 28.86 -31.60 -7.95
C ILE A 334 27.48 -31.19 -7.43
N SER A 335 26.99 -30.05 -7.91
CA SER A 335 25.63 -29.58 -7.63
C SER A 335 24.60 -30.34 -8.47
N ILE A 336 23.40 -30.60 -7.92
CA ILE A 336 22.26 -31.16 -8.68
C ILE A 336 21.43 -30.08 -9.40
N GLY A 337 21.90 -28.83 -9.35
CA GLY A 337 21.21 -27.67 -9.90
C GLY A 337 20.01 -27.20 -9.07
N SER A 338 19.38 -26.11 -9.54
CA SER A 338 18.31 -25.41 -8.80
C SER A 338 16.90 -25.60 -9.37
N SER A 339 16.74 -26.51 -10.33
CA SER A 339 15.44 -26.79 -10.96
C SER A 339 14.41 -27.31 -9.96
N ILE A 340 13.12 -27.07 -10.23
CA ILE A 340 12.00 -27.61 -9.44
C ILE A 340 12.08 -29.13 -9.39
N PHE A 341 12.48 -29.78 -10.48
CA PHE A 341 12.71 -31.22 -10.50
C PHE A 341 13.78 -31.63 -9.49
N SER A 342 14.97 -31.04 -9.57
CA SER A 342 16.10 -31.36 -8.68
C SER A 342 15.76 -31.12 -7.21
N ARG A 343 15.12 -29.99 -6.90
CA ARG A 343 14.69 -29.65 -5.54
C ARG A 343 13.57 -30.57 -5.03
N SER A 344 12.69 -31.03 -5.91
CA SER A 344 11.61 -31.97 -5.57
C SER A 344 12.16 -33.36 -5.27
N VAL A 345 13.04 -33.88 -6.12
CA VAL A 345 13.72 -35.17 -5.90
C VAL A 345 14.50 -35.14 -4.60
N GLU A 346 15.32 -34.11 -4.37
CA GLU A 346 16.08 -33.99 -3.11
C GLU A 346 15.16 -33.92 -1.90
N LYS A 347 14.09 -33.10 -1.94
CA LYS A 347 13.17 -32.96 -0.82
C LYS A 347 12.45 -34.27 -0.51
N PHE A 348 11.86 -34.91 -1.52
CA PHE A 348 11.08 -36.14 -1.32
C PHE A 348 11.94 -37.31 -0.89
N ALA A 349 13.17 -37.42 -1.41
CA ALA A 349 14.16 -38.39 -0.96
C ALA A 349 14.53 -38.17 0.52
N ARG A 350 14.87 -36.93 0.92
CA ARG A 350 15.21 -36.60 2.31
C ARG A 350 14.05 -36.81 3.28
N THR A 351 12.81 -36.58 2.85
CA THR A 351 11.61 -36.81 3.67
C THR A 351 11.10 -38.25 3.62
N GLN A 352 11.78 -39.16 2.91
CA GLN A 352 11.39 -40.57 2.77
C GLN A 352 9.98 -40.78 2.21
N ASN A 353 9.53 -39.89 1.31
CA ASN A 353 8.21 -39.99 0.69
C ASN A 353 8.30 -40.74 -0.65
N GLN A 354 8.34 -42.07 -0.56
CA GLN A 354 8.51 -42.96 -1.71
C GLN A 354 7.41 -42.80 -2.76
N ALA A 355 6.15 -42.66 -2.33
CA ALA A 355 5.02 -42.53 -3.26
C ALA A 355 5.12 -41.28 -4.15
N TYR A 356 5.59 -40.15 -3.61
CA TYR A 356 5.79 -38.91 -4.39
C TYR A 356 7.01 -39.01 -5.30
N LEU A 357 8.07 -39.68 -4.82
CA LEU A 357 9.27 -39.89 -5.58
C LEU A 357 9.03 -40.80 -6.79
N ASP A 358 8.37 -41.95 -6.61
CA ASP A 358 8.02 -42.88 -7.69
C ASP A 358 7.12 -42.19 -8.72
N CYS A 359 6.10 -41.47 -8.24
CA CYS A 359 5.17 -40.75 -9.10
C CYS A 359 5.85 -39.60 -9.89
N LEU A 360 6.84 -38.93 -9.30
CA LEU A 360 7.63 -37.89 -9.98
C LEU A 360 8.59 -38.50 -11.01
N LEU A 361 9.29 -39.58 -10.68
CA LEU A 361 10.30 -40.19 -11.54
C LEU A 361 9.70 -40.90 -12.75
N GLN A 362 8.52 -41.49 -12.58
CA GLN A 362 7.74 -42.15 -13.64
C GLN A 362 6.82 -41.18 -14.41
N SER A 363 6.87 -39.88 -14.09
CA SER A 363 6.06 -38.88 -14.79
C SER A 363 6.58 -38.67 -16.21
N ASP A 364 5.66 -38.67 -17.19
CA ASP A 364 5.95 -38.32 -18.58
C ASP A 364 6.24 -36.82 -18.77
N GLN A 365 6.19 -36.02 -17.70
CA GLN A 365 6.49 -34.60 -17.76
C GLN A 365 7.99 -34.37 -17.90
N HIS A 366 8.39 -33.78 -19.02
CA HIS A 366 9.76 -33.30 -19.20
C HIS A 366 10.10 -32.26 -18.10
N PRO A 367 11.33 -32.24 -17.53
CA PRO A 367 11.70 -31.34 -16.44
C PRO A 367 11.34 -29.87 -16.67
N ASN A 368 11.52 -29.36 -17.90
CA ASN A 368 11.13 -27.99 -18.27
C ASN A 368 9.61 -27.70 -18.13
N ALA A 369 8.74 -28.71 -18.27
CA ALA A 369 7.30 -28.55 -18.08
C ALA A 369 6.93 -28.40 -16.59
N LEU A 370 7.77 -28.87 -15.68
CA LEU A 370 7.60 -28.69 -14.23
C LEU A 370 7.82 -27.22 -13.82
N GLU A 371 8.63 -26.48 -14.58
CA GLU A 371 8.88 -25.05 -14.38
C GLU A 371 7.72 -24.16 -14.86
N ASP A 372 6.86 -24.65 -15.76
CA ASP A 372 5.71 -23.87 -16.26
C ASP A 372 4.57 -23.83 -15.24
N SER A 373 4.54 -22.76 -14.43
CA SER A 373 3.49 -22.52 -13.44
C SER A 373 2.07 -22.52 -14.03
N LYS A 374 1.84 -22.10 -15.29
CA LYS A 374 0.48 -22.10 -15.85
C LYS A 374 0.05 -23.51 -16.22
N PHE A 375 0.95 -24.28 -16.82
CA PHE A 375 0.72 -25.69 -17.15
C PHE A 375 0.45 -26.52 -15.89
N GLN A 376 1.29 -26.39 -14.86
CA GLN A 376 1.13 -27.09 -13.58
C GLN A 376 -0.20 -26.72 -12.88
N GLU A 377 -0.65 -25.47 -12.99
CA GLU A 377 -1.96 -25.08 -12.47
C GLU A 377 -3.11 -25.68 -13.29
N GLY A 378 -2.95 -25.85 -14.60
CA GLY A 378 -3.87 -26.59 -15.46
C GLY A 378 -4.02 -28.05 -15.03
N LEU A 379 -2.89 -28.70 -14.75
CA LEU A 379 -2.84 -30.09 -14.29
C LEU A 379 -3.50 -30.29 -12.92
N LEU A 380 -3.29 -29.38 -11.98
CA LEU A 380 -3.99 -29.43 -10.69
C LEU A 380 -5.51 -29.44 -10.85
N ILE A 381 -6.05 -28.67 -11.79
CA ILE A 381 -7.49 -28.65 -12.05
C ILE A 381 -7.94 -29.94 -12.71
N SER A 382 -7.18 -30.49 -13.65
CA SER A 382 -7.53 -31.77 -14.29
C SER A 382 -7.52 -32.91 -13.27
N TYR A 383 -6.50 -32.99 -12.41
CA TYR A 383 -6.41 -34.01 -11.36
C TYR A 383 -7.51 -33.86 -10.31
N ALA A 384 -7.85 -32.62 -9.93
CA ALA A 384 -8.98 -32.36 -9.05
C ALA A 384 -10.31 -32.80 -9.66
N ARG A 385 -10.51 -32.62 -10.98
CA ARG A 385 -11.72 -33.08 -11.69
C ARG A 385 -11.76 -34.59 -11.89
N SER A 386 -10.62 -35.23 -12.09
CA SER A 386 -10.53 -36.69 -12.27
C SER A 386 -10.46 -37.47 -10.95
N GLY A 387 -10.38 -36.80 -9.80
CA GLY A 387 -10.24 -37.44 -8.49
C GLY A 387 -8.87 -38.06 -8.22
N ASP A 388 -7.84 -37.70 -8.99
CA ASP A 388 -6.48 -38.23 -8.84
C ASP A 388 -5.75 -37.50 -7.69
N SER A 389 -6.03 -37.93 -6.46
CA SER A 389 -5.51 -37.31 -5.24
C SER A 389 -3.99 -37.34 -5.17
N LEU A 390 -3.35 -38.44 -5.60
CA LEU A 390 -1.90 -38.60 -5.52
C LEU A 390 -1.19 -37.60 -6.43
N ARG A 391 -1.58 -37.52 -7.71
CA ARG A 391 -0.97 -36.57 -8.65
C ARG A 391 -1.30 -35.12 -8.31
N TYR A 392 -2.49 -34.87 -7.76
CA TYR A 392 -2.87 -33.55 -7.25
C TYR A 392 -1.93 -33.11 -6.12
N GLN A 393 -1.76 -33.95 -5.10
CA GLN A 393 -0.91 -33.63 -3.95
C GLN A 393 0.57 -33.52 -4.33
N LEU A 394 1.07 -34.38 -5.23
CA LEU A 394 2.43 -34.28 -5.75
C LEU A 394 2.66 -32.93 -6.46
N THR A 395 1.78 -32.59 -7.40
CA THR A 395 1.88 -31.35 -8.18
C THR A 395 1.81 -30.13 -7.26
N LEU A 396 0.95 -30.17 -6.23
CA LEU A 396 0.86 -29.13 -5.22
C LEU A 396 2.16 -29.04 -4.42
N ALA A 397 2.67 -30.15 -3.90
CA ALA A 397 3.89 -30.21 -3.10
C ALA A 397 5.09 -29.64 -3.85
N MET A 398 5.26 -29.98 -5.14
CA MET A 398 6.30 -29.43 -6.01
C MET A 398 6.23 -27.89 -6.12
N ARG A 399 5.03 -27.34 -6.33
CA ARG A 399 4.84 -25.87 -6.41
C ARG A 399 5.21 -25.18 -5.10
N LEU A 400 4.92 -25.82 -3.97
CA LEU A 400 5.20 -25.26 -2.64
C LEU A 400 6.71 -25.19 -2.34
N ILE A 401 7.53 -26.03 -2.97
CA ILE A 401 9.00 -26.02 -2.79
C ILE A 401 9.63 -24.70 -3.23
N SER A 402 9.05 -24.06 -4.25
CA SER A 402 9.51 -22.76 -4.77
C SER A 402 8.82 -21.56 -4.12
N SER A 403 7.84 -21.79 -3.23
CA SER A 403 7.10 -20.71 -2.56
C SER A 403 7.84 -20.19 -1.33
N ARG A 404 7.86 -18.86 -1.16
CA ARG A 404 8.35 -18.20 0.07
C ARG A 404 7.44 -18.44 1.27
N ASN A 405 6.15 -18.69 1.03
CA ASN A 405 5.16 -18.99 2.07
C ASN A 405 4.24 -20.12 1.56
N PRO A 406 4.57 -21.38 1.87
CA PRO A 406 3.81 -22.55 1.41
C PRO A 406 2.33 -22.54 1.84
N ASP A 407 2.03 -22.17 3.09
CA ASP A 407 0.68 -22.23 3.61
C ASP A 407 -0.25 -21.23 2.90
N MET A 408 0.23 -20.00 2.70
CA MET A 408 -0.51 -18.97 1.97
C MET A 408 -0.74 -19.38 0.51
N GLU A 409 0.28 -19.91 -0.17
CA GLU A 409 0.16 -20.31 -1.58
C GLU A 409 -0.78 -21.52 -1.74
N THR A 410 -0.77 -22.46 -0.80
CA THR A 410 -1.70 -23.61 -0.76
C THR A 410 -3.16 -23.13 -0.76
N LYS A 411 -3.51 -22.24 0.19
CA LYS A 411 -4.86 -21.68 0.31
C LYS A 411 -5.26 -20.91 -0.95
N ASN A 412 -4.33 -20.14 -1.53
CA ASN A 412 -4.56 -19.41 -2.78
C ASN A 412 -4.77 -20.33 -4.00
N ILE A 413 -4.02 -21.44 -4.12
CA ILE A 413 -4.20 -22.44 -5.17
C ILE A 413 -5.57 -23.11 -5.04
N LEU A 414 -5.97 -23.51 -3.82
CA LEU A 414 -7.28 -24.10 -3.57
C LEU A 414 -8.42 -23.19 -4.02
N LEU A 415 -8.36 -21.90 -3.67
CA LEU A 415 -9.34 -20.91 -4.16
C LEU A 415 -9.40 -20.82 -5.68
N ARG A 416 -8.24 -20.81 -6.36
CA ARG A 416 -8.19 -20.79 -7.83
C ARG A 416 -8.78 -22.07 -8.42
N ASN A 417 -8.59 -23.21 -7.79
CA ASN A 417 -9.15 -24.49 -8.22
C ASN A 417 -10.68 -24.49 -8.07
N HIS A 418 -11.23 -24.16 -6.89
CA HIS A 418 -12.68 -24.05 -6.69
C HIS A 418 -13.34 -23.06 -7.68
N ALA A 419 -12.68 -21.92 -7.92
CA ALA A 419 -13.14 -20.94 -8.90
C ALA A 419 -13.22 -21.52 -10.33
N LYS A 420 -12.23 -22.32 -10.75
CA LYS A 420 -12.17 -22.90 -12.11
C LYS A 420 -12.98 -24.18 -12.27
N THR A 421 -13.26 -24.91 -11.20
CA THR A 421 -14.17 -26.07 -11.22
C THR A 421 -15.64 -25.65 -11.20
N GLY A 422 -15.93 -24.40 -10.81
CA GLY A 422 -17.30 -23.88 -10.73
C GLY A 422 -18.01 -24.18 -9.41
N ASP A 423 -17.27 -24.68 -8.41
CA ASP A 423 -17.79 -24.94 -7.06
C ASP A 423 -17.88 -23.63 -6.27
N THR A 424 -18.98 -22.90 -6.48
CA THR A 424 -19.22 -21.61 -5.82
C THR A 424 -19.35 -21.73 -4.31
N THR A 425 -19.88 -22.86 -3.82
CA THR A 425 -20.08 -23.12 -2.40
C THR A 425 -18.77 -23.29 -1.65
N ALA A 426 -17.87 -24.14 -2.15
CA ALA A 426 -16.55 -24.33 -1.55
C ALA A 426 -15.68 -23.08 -1.71
N LEU A 427 -15.83 -22.35 -2.82
CA LEU A 427 -15.16 -21.06 -3.03
C LEU A 427 -15.53 -20.05 -1.94
N LEU A 428 -16.83 -19.84 -1.68
CA LEU A 428 -17.30 -18.88 -0.68
C LEU A 428 -16.92 -19.31 0.75
N ALA A 429 -17.01 -20.61 1.07
CA ALA A 429 -16.62 -21.13 2.38
C ALA A 429 -15.12 -20.94 2.64
N SER A 430 -14.28 -21.23 1.64
CA SER A 430 -12.83 -21.06 1.71
C SER A 430 -12.43 -19.58 1.82
N LEU A 431 -13.09 -18.70 1.07
CA LEU A 431 -12.89 -17.25 1.16
C LEU A 431 -13.22 -16.74 2.56
N HIS A 432 -14.38 -17.11 3.10
CA HIS A 432 -14.79 -16.69 4.44
C HIS A 432 -13.79 -17.17 5.50
N LYS A 433 -13.34 -18.43 5.42
CA LYS A 433 -12.31 -18.96 6.32
C LYS A 433 -11.01 -18.16 6.25
N MET A 434 -10.51 -17.86 5.05
CA MET A 434 -9.30 -17.05 4.87
C MET A 434 -9.47 -15.61 5.39
N GLN A 435 -10.67 -15.02 5.25
CA GLN A 435 -10.96 -13.69 5.76
C GLN A 435 -10.94 -13.65 7.30
N VAL A 436 -11.53 -14.66 7.96
CA VAL A 436 -11.54 -14.79 9.42
C VAL A 436 -10.11 -15.01 9.96
N GLU A 437 -9.34 -15.87 9.30
CA GLU A 437 -7.94 -16.15 9.68
C GLU A 437 -7.00 -14.96 9.39
N GLY A 438 -7.40 -14.04 8.51
CA GLY A 438 -6.59 -12.87 8.13
C GLY A 438 -5.51 -13.17 7.10
N GLU A 439 -5.71 -14.20 6.30
CA GLU A 439 -4.77 -14.66 5.29
C GLU A 439 -4.78 -13.78 4.04
N ILE A 440 -3.61 -13.59 3.43
CA ILE A 440 -3.48 -12.71 2.27
C ILE A 440 -3.94 -13.44 1.00
N ILE A 441 -4.91 -12.85 0.33
CA ILE A 441 -5.38 -13.29 -0.99
C ILE A 441 -4.55 -12.58 -2.06
N THR A 442 -3.90 -13.37 -2.92
CA THR A 442 -3.00 -12.85 -3.96
C THR A 442 -3.77 -12.27 -5.14
N VAL A 443 -3.15 -11.33 -5.86
CA VAL A 443 -3.73 -10.67 -7.05
C VAL A 443 -4.15 -11.65 -8.14
N ASN A 444 -3.38 -12.73 -8.33
CA ASN A 444 -3.69 -13.76 -9.32
C ASN A 444 -4.96 -14.56 -8.95
N THR A 445 -5.15 -14.83 -7.65
CA THR A 445 -6.35 -15.50 -7.15
C THR A 445 -7.58 -14.62 -7.33
N VAL A 446 -7.52 -13.34 -6.98
CA VAL A 446 -8.62 -12.37 -7.22
C VAL A 446 -9.00 -12.32 -8.69
N LYS A 447 -8.01 -12.25 -9.60
CA LYS A 447 -8.23 -12.24 -11.04
C LYS A 447 -8.94 -13.50 -11.54
N THR A 448 -8.57 -14.65 -11.00
CA THR A 448 -9.15 -15.96 -11.36
C THR A 448 -10.60 -16.04 -10.89
N ILE A 449 -10.86 -15.65 -9.64
CA ILE A 449 -12.22 -15.61 -9.07
C ILE A 449 -13.12 -14.68 -9.89
N LEU A 450 -12.65 -13.49 -10.26
CA LEU A 450 -13.45 -12.58 -11.07
C LEU A 450 -13.77 -13.13 -12.46
N ARG A 451 -12.83 -13.86 -13.07
CA ARG A 451 -13.04 -14.49 -14.38
C ARG A 451 -14.03 -15.66 -14.32
N SER A 452 -14.13 -16.35 -13.18
CA SER A 452 -15.10 -17.44 -13.01
C SER A 452 -16.48 -16.93 -12.60
N VAL A 453 -16.55 -15.93 -11.72
CA VAL A 453 -17.81 -15.37 -11.23
C VAL A 453 -18.49 -14.50 -12.29
N LEU A 454 -17.74 -13.63 -12.97
CA LEU A 454 -18.32 -12.73 -13.97
C LEU A 454 -18.49 -13.44 -15.32
N ARG A 455 -19.69 -13.36 -15.90
CA ARG A 455 -19.96 -13.88 -17.25
C ARG A 455 -19.02 -13.27 -18.30
N PRO A 456 -18.54 -14.04 -19.30
CA PRO A 456 -17.75 -13.49 -20.40
C PRO A 456 -18.48 -12.36 -21.13
N ARG A 457 -17.76 -11.28 -21.45
CA ARG A 457 -18.28 -10.17 -22.26
C ARG A 457 -17.31 -9.84 -23.38
N GLN A 458 -17.84 -9.74 -24.60
CA GLN A 458 -17.07 -9.24 -25.73
C GLN A 458 -16.81 -7.73 -25.59
N PRO A 459 -15.55 -7.27 -25.76
CA PRO A 459 -15.24 -5.85 -25.74
C PRO A 459 -16.15 -5.05 -26.70
N GLY A 460 -16.62 -3.89 -26.25
CA GLY A 460 -17.53 -3.04 -27.03
C GLY A 460 -18.99 -3.50 -27.12
N ARG A 461 -19.36 -4.69 -26.60
CA ARG A 461 -20.75 -5.17 -26.59
C ARG A 461 -21.38 -5.09 -25.20
N ARG A 462 -22.72 -5.02 -25.12
CA ARG A 462 -23.45 -5.11 -23.86
C ARG A 462 -23.29 -6.52 -23.24
N PRO A 463 -23.38 -6.65 -21.90
CA PRO A 463 -23.36 -7.96 -21.24
C PRO A 463 -24.50 -8.85 -21.72
N ILE A 464 -24.29 -10.17 -21.74
CA ILE A 464 -25.32 -11.15 -22.10
C ILE A 464 -26.36 -11.20 -20.96
N THR A 465 -27.63 -10.94 -21.28
CA THR A 465 -28.76 -10.88 -20.31
C THR A 465 -29.69 -12.08 -20.41
N LEU A 466 -29.18 -13.29 -20.73
CA LEU A 466 -30.02 -14.49 -20.83
C LEU A 466 -30.77 -14.74 -19.50
N PRO A 467 -32.08 -15.05 -19.55
CA PRO A 467 -32.90 -15.21 -18.35
C PRO A 467 -32.76 -16.63 -17.82
N ILE A 468 -31.92 -16.86 -16.80
CA ILE A 468 -31.94 -18.14 -16.06
C ILE A 468 -31.76 -17.90 -14.55
N LYS A 469 -32.54 -18.66 -13.80
CA LYS A 469 -32.84 -18.69 -12.35
C LYS A 469 -31.66 -18.79 -11.35
N GLN A 470 -30.42 -18.42 -11.66
CA GLN A 470 -29.29 -18.60 -10.73
C GLN A 470 -28.43 -17.35 -10.60
N ALA A 471 -28.46 -16.78 -9.38
CA ALA A 471 -27.58 -15.81 -8.75
C ALA A 471 -27.12 -14.57 -9.55
N ASP A 472 -27.29 -13.39 -8.96
CA ASP A 472 -26.76 -12.13 -9.45
C ASP A 472 -25.22 -12.10 -9.42
N ASP A 473 -24.59 -12.39 -10.57
CA ASP A 473 -23.13 -12.46 -10.74
C ASP A 473 -22.40 -11.16 -10.38
N LEU A 474 -23.03 -10.01 -10.65
CA LEU A 474 -22.46 -8.70 -10.31
C LEU A 474 -22.48 -8.46 -8.81
N LYS A 475 -23.61 -8.76 -8.15
CA LYS A 475 -23.70 -8.63 -6.69
C LYS A 475 -22.71 -9.55 -5.99
N MET A 476 -22.63 -10.81 -6.42
CA MET A 476 -21.65 -11.77 -5.91
C MET A 476 -20.20 -11.27 -6.09
N ALA A 477 -19.84 -10.75 -7.26
CA ALA A 477 -18.50 -10.21 -7.49
C ALA A 477 -18.21 -8.98 -6.62
N ILE A 478 -19.19 -8.09 -6.43
CA ILE A 478 -19.06 -6.92 -5.54
C ILE A 478 -18.83 -7.37 -4.10
N ASP A 479 -19.64 -8.30 -3.61
CA ASP A 479 -19.59 -8.76 -2.22
C ASP A 479 -18.28 -9.50 -1.93
N ILE A 480 -17.83 -10.37 -2.85
CA ILE A 480 -16.53 -11.05 -2.75
C ILE A 480 -15.39 -10.03 -2.69
N LEU A 481 -15.34 -9.07 -3.63
CA LEU A 481 -14.24 -8.11 -3.65
C LEU A 481 -14.26 -7.17 -2.44
N LYS A 482 -15.44 -6.75 -1.98
CA LYS A 482 -15.59 -5.97 -0.74
C LYS A 482 -15.07 -6.76 0.47
N GLY A 483 -15.43 -8.04 0.60
CA GLY A 483 -14.94 -8.89 1.68
C GLY A 483 -13.42 -9.09 1.64
N ILE A 484 -12.84 -9.29 0.44
CA ILE A 484 -11.38 -9.38 0.26
C ILE A 484 -10.71 -8.06 0.70
N MET A 485 -11.26 -6.92 0.30
CA MET A 485 -10.75 -5.61 0.71
C MET A 485 -10.85 -5.41 2.23
N GLN A 486 -11.98 -5.78 2.85
CA GLN A 486 -12.20 -5.67 4.30
C GLN A 486 -11.27 -6.59 5.13
N SER A 487 -10.83 -7.72 4.57
CA SER A 487 -9.83 -8.59 5.21
C SER A 487 -8.39 -8.02 5.22
N GLY A 488 -8.15 -6.90 4.52
CA GLY A 488 -6.82 -6.29 4.39
C GLY A 488 -6.00 -6.81 3.20
N SER A 489 -6.60 -7.61 2.32
CA SER A 489 -5.96 -8.07 1.08
C SER A 489 -6.07 -7.02 -0.05
N PHE A 490 -5.05 -6.95 -0.92
CA PHE A 490 -5.04 -5.99 -2.01
C PHE A 490 -6.01 -6.37 -3.13
N VAL A 491 -6.90 -5.44 -3.48
CA VAL A 491 -7.72 -5.51 -4.69
C VAL A 491 -7.34 -4.35 -5.59
N SER A 492 -6.85 -4.67 -6.80
CA SER A 492 -6.52 -3.66 -7.79
C SER A 492 -7.75 -2.88 -8.24
N ALA A 493 -7.63 -1.56 -8.28
CA ALA A 493 -8.62 -0.62 -8.81
C ALA A 493 -9.11 -1.00 -10.23
N THR A 494 -8.26 -1.65 -11.04
CA THR A 494 -8.61 -2.02 -12.42
C THR A 494 -9.73 -3.05 -12.49
N TYR A 495 -9.91 -3.88 -11.45
CA TYR A 495 -10.91 -4.95 -11.42
C TYR A 495 -12.34 -4.40 -11.30
N TRP A 496 -12.52 -3.28 -10.62
CA TRP A 496 -13.80 -2.61 -10.46
C TRP A 496 -14.33 -1.98 -11.75
N ARG A 497 -13.45 -1.60 -12.69
CA ARG A 497 -13.82 -0.90 -13.93
C ARG A 497 -14.86 -1.67 -14.76
N GLU A 498 -14.71 -2.98 -14.86
CA GLU A 498 -15.62 -3.81 -15.65
C GLU A 498 -16.97 -3.97 -14.93
N ILE A 499 -16.97 -4.12 -13.60
CA ILE A 499 -18.20 -4.19 -12.78
C ILE A 499 -19.00 -2.90 -12.91
N ILE A 500 -18.36 -1.74 -12.71
CA ILE A 500 -18.98 -0.42 -12.86
C ILE A 500 -19.59 -0.25 -14.26
N LYS A 501 -18.85 -0.63 -15.31
CA LYS A 501 -19.34 -0.58 -16.69
C LYS A 501 -20.58 -1.45 -16.88
N ARG A 502 -20.60 -2.66 -16.34
CA ARG A 502 -21.76 -3.58 -16.45
C ARG A 502 -22.98 -3.03 -15.73
N LEU A 503 -22.83 -2.51 -14.51
CA LEU A 503 -23.93 -1.88 -13.76
C LEU A 503 -24.56 -0.73 -14.53
N GLY A 504 -23.72 0.16 -15.08
CA GLY A 504 -24.17 1.27 -15.93
C GLY A 504 -24.86 0.82 -17.21
N MET A 505 -24.29 -0.16 -17.93
CA MET A 505 -24.88 -0.69 -19.17
C MET A 505 -26.22 -1.42 -18.95
N LEU A 506 -26.41 -2.05 -17.77
CA LEU A 506 -27.65 -2.74 -17.40
C LEU A 506 -28.71 -1.79 -16.81
N GLY A 507 -28.32 -0.56 -16.46
CA GLY A 507 -29.19 0.42 -15.82
C GLY A 507 -29.47 0.15 -14.34
N ARG A 508 -28.59 -0.60 -13.67
CA ARG A 508 -28.65 -0.85 -12.22
C ARG A 508 -28.11 0.36 -11.45
N TRP A 509 -28.86 1.46 -11.50
CA TRP A 509 -28.38 2.77 -11.05
C TRP A 509 -28.01 2.80 -9.56
N LYS A 510 -28.87 2.27 -8.68
CA LYS A 510 -28.63 2.26 -7.24
C LYS A 510 -27.32 1.53 -6.89
N ASP A 511 -27.14 0.33 -7.44
CA ASP A 511 -25.92 -0.45 -7.23
C ASP A 511 -24.66 0.23 -7.79
N LEU A 512 -24.79 0.94 -8.92
CA LEU A 512 -23.71 1.74 -9.51
C LEU A 512 -23.30 2.88 -8.59
N GLU A 513 -24.27 3.64 -8.10
CA GLU A 513 -24.05 4.77 -7.19
C GLU A 513 -23.42 4.28 -5.87
N ASP A 514 -24.03 3.28 -5.23
CA ASP A 514 -23.56 2.73 -3.96
C ASP A 514 -22.13 2.19 -4.08
N LEU A 515 -21.80 1.53 -5.20
CA LEU A 515 -20.44 1.05 -5.46
C LEU A 515 -19.46 2.20 -5.72
N CYS A 516 -19.83 3.20 -6.53
CA CYS A 516 -18.92 4.31 -6.83
C CYS A 516 -18.61 5.12 -5.57
N VAL A 517 -19.61 5.38 -4.72
CA VAL A 517 -19.45 6.07 -3.44
C VAL A 517 -18.59 5.25 -2.48
N PHE A 518 -18.85 3.95 -2.35
CA PHE A 518 -18.01 3.05 -1.54
C PHE A 518 -16.55 3.05 -1.99
N LEU A 519 -16.28 2.96 -3.29
CA LEU A 519 -14.91 2.95 -3.79
C LEU A 519 -14.23 4.33 -3.63
N ALA A 520 -15.00 5.41 -3.77
CA ALA A 520 -14.50 6.76 -3.54
C ALA A 520 -14.18 7.01 -2.06
N SER A 521 -15.01 6.53 -1.14
CA SER A 521 -14.72 6.60 0.29
C SER A 521 -13.54 5.70 0.66
N TRP A 522 -13.40 4.53 0.03
CA TRP A 522 -12.33 3.59 0.32
C TRP A 522 -10.95 4.06 -0.13
N TYR A 523 -10.83 4.50 -1.37
CA TYR A 523 -9.56 4.92 -1.96
C TYR A 523 -9.31 6.44 -1.82
N GLY A 524 -10.25 7.17 -1.21
CA GLY A 524 -10.14 8.60 -0.97
C GLY A 524 -9.43 8.95 0.35
N PRO A 525 -9.02 10.21 0.51
CA PRO A 525 -8.33 10.68 1.71
C PRO A 525 -9.22 10.67 2.97
N ALA A 526 -10.54 10.61 2.80
CA ALA A 526 -11.52 10.52 3.89
C ALA A 526 -11.47 9.18 4.67
N ASN A 527 -10.80 8.14 4.16
CA ASN A 527 -10.67 6.84 4.83
C ASN A 527 -9.67 6.86 6.01
N ARG A 528 -9.31 8.04 6.53
CA ARG A 528 -8.25 8.17 7.55
C ARG A 528 -8.66 7.60 8.91
N GLU A 529 -9.95 7.56 9.25
CA GLU A 529 -10.35 7.23 10.64
C GLU A 529 -11.56 6.30 10.80
N THR A 530 -12.43 6.15 9.79
CA THR A 530 -13.84 5.82 10.06
C THR A 530 -14.27 4.35 9.90
N PHE A 531 -13.48 3.48 9.26
CA PHE A 531 -13.99 2.17 8.83
C PHE A 531 -13.34 0.93 9.47
N LEU A 532 -12.35 1.08 10.37
CA LEU A 532 -11.52 -0.04 10.78
C LEU A 532 -11.18 -0.03 12.28
N ASN A 533 -11.49 -1.15 12.93
CA ASN A 533 -10.97 -1.60 14.21
C ASN A 533 -9.42 -1.67 14.23
N SER A 534 -8.82 -1.50 15.41
CA SER A 534 -7.37 -1.35 15.61
C SER A 534 -6.52 -2.51 15.06
N ALA A 535 -7.02 -3.75 15.13
CA ALA A 535 -6.37 -4.94 14.56
C ALA A 535 -6.32 -4.91 13.02
N THR A 536 -7.35 -4.33 12.39
CA THR A 536 -7.50 -4.27 10.92
C THR A 536 -6.70 -3.10 10.34
N ARG A 537 -6.50 -2.01 11.10
CA ARG A 537 -5.58 -0.90 10.72
C ARG A 537 -4.17 -1.38 10.42
N ARG A 538 -3.59 -2.25 11.26
CA ARG A 538 -2.24 -2.82 11.05
C ARG A 538 -2.11 -3.68 9.79
N ARG A 539 -3.19 -4.37 9.38
CA ARG A 539 -3.23 -5.18 8.15
C ARG A 539 -3.47 -4.31 6.90
N PHE A 540 -4.18 -3.21 7.04
CA PHE A 540 -4.53 -2.26 5.97
C PHE A 540 -3.38 -1.40 5.46
N HIS A 541 -2.39 -1.08 6.29
CA HIS A 541 -1.28 -0.21 5.89
C HIS A 541 -0.46 -0.75 4.72
N ARG A 542 -0.53 -2.06 4.41
CA ARG A 542 0.28 -2.66 3.33
C ARG A 542 -0.16 -2.26 1.92
N TYR A 543 -1.41 -1.81 1.74
CA TYR A 543 -2.00 -1.60 0.41
C TYR A 543 -2.84 -0.34 0.28
N ARG A 544 -2.73 0.54 1.28
CA ARG A 544 -3.35 1.86 1.28
C ARG A 544 -2.54 2.78 0.36
N VAL A 545 -3.23 3.68 -0.33
CA VAL A 545 -2.58 4.78 -1.03
C VAL A 545 -2.08 5.77 0.03
N PRO A 546 -0.78 6.05 0.08
CA PRO A 546 -0.26 6.95 1.10
C PRO A 546 -0.89 8.33 1.03
N ALA A 547 -1.09 8.94 2.20
CA ALA A 547 -1.69 10.25 2.38
C ALA A 547 -1.15 11.35 1.44
N GLN A 548 0.14 11.28 1.11
CA GLN A 548 0.86 12.29 0.32
C GLN A 548 0.56 12.21 -1.19
N VAL A 549 0.04 11.09 -1.68
CA VAL A 549 -0.24 10.92 -3.12
C VAL A 549 -1.50 11.68 -3.49
N ARG A 550 -1.35 12.71 -4.32
CA ARG A 550 -2.48 13.51 -4.82
C ARG A 550 -3.45 12.65 -5.63
N THR A 551 -4.76 12.86 -5.46
CA THR A 551 -5.81 12.08 -6.16
C THR A 551 -5.79 12.25 -7.69
N ILE A 552 -5.14 13.31 -8.18
CA ILE A 552 -4.95 13.58 -9.61
C ILE A 552 -3.84 12.73 -10.25
N HIS A 553 -2.96 12.12 -9.43
CA HIS A 553 -1.82 11.35 -9.91
C HIS A 553 -2.29 10.17 -10.78
N PRO A 554 -1.63 9.88 -11.93
CA PRO A 554 -2.09 8.85 -12.87
C PRO A 554 -2.24 7.44 -12.26
N LEU A 555 -1.39 7.11 -11.29
CA LEU A 555 -1.39 5.83 -10.58
C LEU A 555 -2.31 5.81 -9.35
N HIS A 556 -2.94 6.94 -9.00
CA HIS A 556 -3.88 6.97 -7.90
C HIS A 556 -5.12 6.13 -8.24
N PRO A 557 -5.57 5.20 -7.38
CA PRO A 557 -6.75 4.36 -7.60
C PRO A 557 -8.00 5.13 -8.03
N LEU A 558 -8.30 6.29 -7.43
CA LEU A 558 -9.43 7.12 -7.86
C LEU A 558 -9.30 7.61 -9.32
N LYS A 559 -8.10 8.02 -9.77
CA LYS A 559 -7.87 8.41 -11.17
C LYS A 559 -8.00 7.21 -12.11
N ILE A 560 -7.56 6.04 -11.67
CA ILE A 560 -7.72 4.77 -12.39
C ILE A 560 -9.22 4.39 -12.46
N LEU A 561 -9.97 4.51 -11.38
CA LEU A 561 -11.38 4.11 -11.31
C LEU A 561 -12.27 5.05 -12.12
N PHE A 562 -12.02 6.35 -12.05
CA PHE A 562 -12.85 7.39 -12.66
C PHE A 562 -12.13 8.14 -13.80
N PRO A 563 -11.72 7.45 -14.88
CA PRO A 563 -11.16 8.11 -16.04
C PRO A 563 -12.22 8.98 -16.72
N THR A 564 -11.78 9.96 -17.50
CA THR A 564 -12.67 10.88 -18.25
C THR A 564 -13.72 10.15 -19.08
N SER A 565 -13.38 9.00 -19.66
CA SER A 565 -14.32 8.15 -20.41
C SER A 565 -15.45 7.58 -19.55
N LEU A 566 -15.18 7.19 -18.30
CA LEU A 566 -16.21 6.71 -17.37
C LEU A 566 -17.08 7.87 -16.88
N GLN A 567 -16.49 9.03 -16.57
CA GLN A 567 -17.27 10.20 -16.14
C GLN A 567 -18.31 10.59 -17.20
N ARG A 568 -17.91 10.59 -18.48
CA ARG A 568 -18.85 10.77 -19.60
C ARG A 568 -19.94 9.68 -19.62
N ALA A 569 -19.55 8.42 -19.46
CA ALA A 569 -20.50 7.31 -19.47
C ALA A 569 -21.51 7.40 -18.30
N ILE A 570 -21.10 7.82 -17.10
CA ILE A 570 -21.98 8.02 -15.94
C ILE A 570 -23.06 9.06 -16.26
N VAL A 571 -22.68 10.18 -16.88
CA VAL A 571 -23.64 11.20 -17.34
C VAL A 571 -24.60 10.57 -18.37
N GLU A 572 -24.07 9.92 -19.40
CA GLU A 572 -24.91 9.30 -20.44
C GLU A 572 -25.87 8.23 -19.88
N TRP A 573 -25.41 7.39 -18.94
CA TRP A 573 -26.24 6.40 -18.27
C TRP A 573 -27.34 7.04 -17.43
N GLY A 574 -27.08 8.16 -16.76
CA GLY A 574 -28.10 8.92 -16.02
C GLY A 574 -29.26 9.31 -16.93
N PHE A 575 -28.97 9.97 -18.06
CA PHE A 575 -29.97 10.33 -19.06
C PHE A 575 -30.70 9.10 -19.64
N MET A 576 -29.95 8.06 -20.02
CA MET A 576 -30.55 6.86 -20.63
C MET A 576 -31.44 6.07 -19.67
N CYS A 577 -31.10 6.03 -18.38
CA CYS A 577 -31.90 5.32 -17.38
C CYS A 577 -33.15 6.10 -16.99
N ALA A 578 -33.05 7.43 -16.87
CA ALA A 578 -34.17 8.31 -16.57
C ALA A 578 -35.25 8.28 -17.67
N LEU A 579 -34.83 8.25 -18.94
CA LEU A 579 -35.73 8.26 -20.10
C LEU A 579 -36.11 6.86 -20.60
N LYS A 580 -35.76 5.82 -19.84
CA LYS A 580 -36.21 4.45 -20.12
C LYS A 580 -37.66 4.32 -19.68
N ALA A 581 -38.52 3.77 -20.53
CA ALA A 581 -39.93 3.55 -20.19
C ALA A 581 -40.05 2.80 -18.84
N PRO A 582 -40.96 3.20 -17.94
CA PRO A 582 -41.17 2.50 -16.69
C PRO A 582 -41.54 1.04 -17.01
N PHE A 583 -40.79 0.12 -16.41
CA PHE A 583 -41.09 -1.30 -16.52
C PHE A 583 -42.34 -1.57 -15.68
N VAL A 584 -43.48 -1.79 -16.34
CA VAL A 584 -44.66 -2.36 -15.69
C VAL A 584 -44.36 -3.85 -15.52
N GLU A 585 -43.97 -4.27 -14.33
CA GLU A 585 -43.96 -5.70 -13.96
C GLU A 585 -45.41 -6.20 -14.07
N LYS A 586 -45.72 -6.93 -15.15
CA LYS A 586 -46.95 -7.73 -15.22
C LYS A 586 -46.68 -9.04 -14.48
N GLU A 587 -47.06 -9.12 -13.21
CA GLU A 587 -47.33 -10.41 -12.58
C GLU A 587 -48.80 -10.81 -12.77
N SER A 588 -49.02 -12.12 -12.74
CA SER A 588 -50.24 -12.85 -13.11
C SER A 588 -51.48 -12.53 -12.27
N ASN A 589 -51.39 -11.67 -11.25
CA ASN A 589 -52.47 -11.40 -10.30
C ASN A 589 -52.75 -9.89 -10.18
N GLY A 590 -53.43 -9.32 -11.19
CA GLY A 590 -54.47 -8.27 -11.08
C GLY A 590 -54.27 -6.97 -10.28
N LEU A 591 -53.16 -6.73 -9.58
CA LEU A 591 -52.97 -5.57 -8.72
C LEU A 591 -51.88 -4.66 -9.29
N ILE A 592 -52.31 -3.49 -9.77
CA ILE A 592 -51.43 -2.44 -10.30
C ILE A 592 -50.68 -1.80 -9.14
N HIS A 593 -49.39 -2.11 -8.99
CA HIS A 593 -48.52 -1.36 -8.08
C HIS A 593 -48.06 -0.03 -8.70
N LYS A 594 -47.95 1.00 -7.84
CA LYS A 594 -47.37 2.32 -8.14
C LYS A 594 -46.04 2.18 -8.88
N ALA A 595 -45.91 2.90 -10.00
CA ALA A 595 -44.66 3.03 -10.74
C ALA A 595 -43.51 3.42 -9.80
N LYS A 596 -42.37 2.71 -9.87
CA LYS A 596 -41.14 3.11 -9.17
C LYS A 596 -40.80 4.56 -9.55
N PRO A 597 -40.34 5.40 -8.60
CA PRO A 597 -39.99 6.78 -8.90
C PRO A 597 -38.96 6.81 -10.04
N SER A 598 -39.29 7.52 -11.11
CA SER A 598 -38.41 7.68 -12.27
C SER A 598 -37.09 8.30 -11.79
N LEU A 599 -35.97 7.67 -12.15
CA LEU A 599 -34.65 8.24 -11.92
C LEU A 599 -34.60 9.64 -12.53
N SER A 600 -34.07 10.63 -11.81
CA SER A 600 -33.88 11.98 -12.35
C SER A 600 -32.88 11.95 -13.52
N VAL A 601 -33.16 12.73 -14.57
CA VAL A 601 -32.27 12.88 -15.73
C VAL A 601 -30.88 13.38 -15.33
N THR A 602 -30.79 14.14 -14.25
CA THR A 602 -29.54 14.68 -13.70
C THR A 602 -28.82 13.75 -12.74
N ALA A 603 -29.31 12.52 -12.52
CA ALA A 603 -28.73 11.59 -11.54
C ALA A 603 -27.22 11.36 -11.74
N GLY A 604 -26.76 11.27 -13.00
CA GLY A 604 -25.33 11.12 -13.29
C GLY A 604 -24.49 12.34 -12.93
N ILE A 605 -25.04 13.54 -13.03
CA ILE A 605 -24.38 14.78 -12.63
C ILE A 605 -24.30 14.85 -11.10
N GLN A 606 -25.40 14.54 -10.42
CA GLN A 606 -25.45 14.48 -8.97
C GLN A 606 -24.46 13.45 -8.40
N LEU A 607 -24.34 12.27 -9.03
CA LEU A 607 -23.35 11.26 -8.66
C LEU A 607 -21.91 11.81 -8.80
N LEU A 608 -21.56 12.46 -9.92
CA LEU A 608 -20.22 13.03 -10.09
C LEU A 608 -19.94 14.16 -9.08
N LYS A 609 -20.94 14.98 -8.75
CA LYS A 609 -20.85 16.01 -7.69
C LYS A 609 -20.60 15.38 -6.33
N ARG A 610 -21.29 14.28 -6.01
CA ARG A 610 -21.06 13.51 -4.79
C ARG A 610 -19.66 12.91 -4.75
N LEU A 611 -19.17 12.35 -5.87
CA LEU A 611 -17.81 11.83 -5.97
C LEU A 611 -16.74 12.92 -5.83
N HIS A 612 -17.01 14.14 -6.31
CA HIS A 612 -16.13 15.29 -6.10
C HIS A 612 -15.95 15.61 -4.60
N ALA A 613 -17.01 15.47 -3.78
CA ALA A 613 -16.91 15.62 -2.33
C ALA A 613 -16.00 14.57 -1.68
N TYR A 614 -15.78 13.42 -2.32
CA TYR A 614 -14.78 12.42 -1.93
C TYR A 614 -13.40 12.62 -2.58
N HIS A 615 -13.11 13.85 -3.07
CA HIS A 615 -11.86 14.22 -3.74
C HIS A 615 -11.56 13.46 -5.05
N VAL A 616 -12.58 12.89 -5.69
CA VAL A 616 -12.44 12.37 -7.05
C VAL A 616 -12.29 13.54 -8.03
N HIS A 617 -11.23 13.51 -8.84
CA HIS A 617 -11.02 14.53 -9.85
C HIS A 617 -12.04 14.42 -11.00
N ILE A 618 -12.86 15.45 -11.17
CA ILE A 618 -13.87 15.53 -12.22
C ILE A 618 -13.38 16.42 -13.36
N ASP A 619 -13.38 15.89 -14.59
CA ASP A 619 -13.08 16.65 -15.80
C ASP A 619 -14.36 17.33 -16.32
N ILE A 620 -14.51 18.59 -15.91
CA ILE A 620 -15.67 19.43 -16.24
C ILE A 620 -15.86 19.55 -17.76
N HIS A 621 -14.79 19.60 -18.55
CA HIS A 621 -14.89 19.72 -20.00
C HIS A 621 -15.50 18.45 -20.62
N SER A 622 -15.05 17.27 -20.17
CA SER A 622 -15.63 16.00 -20.60
C SER A 622 -17.09 15.84 -20.17
N VAL A 623 -17.44 16.24 -18.95
CA VAL A 623 -18.82 16.22 -18.44
C VAL A 623 -19.72 17.12 -19.28
N ARG A 624 -19.33 18.38 -19.50
CA ARG A 624 -20.01 19.34 -20.38
C ARG A 624 -20.23 18.74 -21.77
N LYS A 625 -19.19 18.13 -22.35
CA LYS A 625 -19.28 17.49 -23.66
C LYS A 625 -20.32 16.36 -23.67
N ALA A 626 -20.34 15.50 -22.65
CA ALA A 626 -21.33 14.43 -22.54
C ALA A 626 -22.77 14.95 -22.41
N ILE A 627 -22.99 16.02 -21.65
CA ILE A 627 -24.29 16.68 -21.51
C ILE A 627 -24.78 17.18 -22.87
N PHE A 628 -23.98 17.99 -23.56
CA PHE A 628 -24.32 18.46 -24.91
C PHE A 628 -24.52 17.30 -25.89
N ASP A 629 -23.70 16.25 -25.77
CA ASP A 629 -23.81 15.08 -26.62
C ASP A 629 -25.19 14.40 -26.50
N ARG A 630 -25.78 14.39 -25.29
CA ARG A 630 -27.14 13.91 -24.99
C ARG A 630 -28.23 14.89 -25.41
N LEU A 631 -28.07 16.19 -25.15
CA LEU A 631 -29.04 17.21 -25.59
C LEU A 631 -29.22 17.19 -27.11
N VAL A 632 -28.13 17.06 -27.87
CA VAL A 632 -28.20 16.92 -29.34
C VAL A 632 -28.93 15.64 -29.75
N VAL A 633 -28.82 14.55 -28.98
CA VAL A 633 -29.53 13.29 -29.30
C VAL A 633 -31.05 13.41 -29.09
N TYR A 634 -31.49 14.15 -28.08
CA TYR A 634 -32.91 14.24 -27.73
C TYR A 634 -33.63 15.45 -28.33
N TYR A 635 -32.93 16.55 -28.60
CA TYR A 635 -33.53 17.79 -29.12
C TYR A 635 -32.99 18.22 -30.48
N GLY A 636 -31.89 17.66 -30.97
CA GLY A 636 -31.31 18.03 -32.27
C GLY A 636 -32.11 17.49 -33.47
N PRO A 637 -31.99 18.10 -34.67
CA PRO A 637 -32.80 17.75 -35.84
C PRO A 637 -32.56 16.32 -36.37
N GLY A 638 -31.38 15.73 -36.13
CA GLY A 638 -31.04 14.39 -36.63
C GLY A 638 -31.69 13.23 -35.86
N GLN A 639 -31.92 12.10 -36.54
CA GLN A 639 -32.38 10.85 -35.92
C GLN A 639 -31.21 9.93 -35.55
N SER A 640 -31.23 9.39 -34.32
CA SER A 640 -30.22 8.44 -33.87
C SER A 640 -30.44 7.04 -34.47
N SER A 641 -29.38 6.42 -34.99
CA SER A 641 -29.40 5.02 -35.46
C SER A 641 -29.68 4.00 -34.34
N LYS A 642 -29.41 4.36 -33.08
CA LYS A 642 -29.68 3.50 -31.92
C LYS A 642 -31.14 3.57 -31.46
N VAL A 643 -31.83 2.42 -31.44
CA VAL A 643 -33.24 2.26 -31.01
C VAL A 643 -33.51 2.86 -29.63
N TYR A 644 -32.63 2.62 -28.65
CA TYR A 644 -32.85 3.10 -27.29
C TYR A 644 -32.79 4.63 -27.17
N ASN A 645 -32.02 5.31 -28.02
CA ASN A 645 -32.01 6.78 -28.05
C ASN A 645 -33.31 7.32 -28.66
N ARG A 646 -33.88 6.64 -29.68
CA ARG A 646 -35.17 7.03 -30.27
C ARG A 646 -36.29 6.90 -29.26
N ARG A 647 -36.39 5.75 -28.58
CA ARG A 647 -37.32 5.56 -27.47
C ARG A 647 -37.13 6.56 -26.34
N GLY A 648 -35.87 6.87 -25.98
CA GLY A 648 -35.59 7.89 -24.97
C GLY A 648 -36.06 9.29 -25.38
N ARG A 649 -36.02 9.61 -26.68
CA ARG A 649 -36.56 10.86 -27.22
C ARG A 649 -38.08 10.90 -27.17
N GLU A 650 -38.74 9.80 -27.53
CA GLU A 650 -40.20 9.64 -27.47
C GLU A 650 -40.72 9.72 -26.02
N ASN A 651 -40.01 9.12 -25.07
CA ASN A 651 -40.37 9.13 -23.66
C ASN A 651 -40.02 10.44 -22.94
N ASN A 652 -39.29 11.35 -23.59
CA ASN A 652 -38.88 12.60 -22.96
C ASN A 652 -40.01 13.63 -23.02
N THR A 653 -40.63 13.88 -21.87
CA THR A 653 -41.74 14.83 -21.74
C THR A 653 -41.28 16.26 -21.44
N LEU A 654 -39.98 16.48 -21.18
CA LEU A 654 -39.44 17.79 -20.79
C LEU A 654 -39.11 18.64 -22.02
N GLN A 655 -39.45 19.93 -21.97
CA GLN A 655 -38.96 20.90 -22.95
C GLN A 655 -37.46 21.14 -22.79
N LEU A 656 -36.81 21.69 -23.83
CA LEU A 656 -35.36 21.91 -23.83
C LEU A 656 -34.93 22.86 -22.69
N GLU A 657 -35.71 23.90 -22.46
CA GLU A 657 -35.47 24.94 -21.47
C GLU A 657 -35.63 24.38 -20.04
N GLU A 658 -36.63 23.53 -19.82
CA GLU A 658 -36.85 22.83 -18.55
C GLU A 658 -35.72 21.83 -18.24
N MET A 659 -35.29 21.07 -19.25
CA MET A 659 -34.15 20.16 -19.13
C MET A 659 -32.86 20.91 -18.81
N ALA A 660 -32.62 22.04 -19.48
CA ALA A 660 -31.47 22.89 -19.24
C ALA A 660 -31.45 23.46 -17.80
N ALA A 661 -32.61 23.94 -17.31
CA ALA A 661 -32.76 24.44 -15.95
C ALA A 661 -32.46 23.36 -14.90
N GLN A 662 -32.96 22.12 -15.09
CA GLN A 662 -32.64 21.01 -14.19
C GLN A 662 -31.14 20.68 -14.17
N ILE A 663 -30.48 20.71 -15.34
CA ILE A 663 -29.04 20.47 -15.45
C ILE A 663 -28.25 21.56 -14.74
N ASP A 664 -28.59 22.84 -14.94
CA ASP A 664 -27.95 23.98 -14.30
C ASP A 664 -28.08 23.92 -12.78
N GLN A 665 -29.27 23.57 -12.27
CA GLN A 665 -29.49 23.33 -10.86
C GLN A 665 -28.58 22.20 -10.32
N ALA A 666 -28.44 21.10 -11.06
CA ALA A 666 -27.58 19.98 -10.65
C ALA A 666 -26.09 20.35 -10.66
N LEU A 667 -25.64 21.12 -11.65
CA LEU A 667 -24.27 21.64 -11.74
C LEU A 667 -23.97 22.70 -10.67
N GLY A 668 -24.98 23.44 -10.21
CA GLY A 668 -24.83 24.58 -9.30
C GLY A 668 -24.24 25.83 -9.97
N VAL A 669 -24.17 25.83 -11.31
CA VAL A 669 -23.72 26.95 -12.14
C VAL A 669 -24.66 27.04 -13.33
N ARG A 670 -25.08 28.25 -13.68
CA ARG A 670 -25.91 28.49 -14.86
C ARG A 670 -25.04 28.38 -16.12
N MET A 671 -25.09 27.22 -16.77
CA MET A 671 -24.35 26.91 -18.00
C MET A 671 -25.17 27.25 -19.25
N PHE A 672 -26.50 27.27 -19.14
CA PHE A 672 -27.42 27.30 -20.28
C PHE A 672 -28.27 28.59 -20.39
N ASP A 673 -27.88 29.66 -19.70
CA ASP A 673 -28.56 30.98 -19.64
C ASP A 673 -28.64 31.78 -20.97
N SER A 674 -28.36 31.17 -22.12
CA SER A 674 -28.32 31.88 -23.40
C SER A 674 -29.58 31.63 -24.23
N PRO A 675 -30.19 32.68 -24.83
CA PRO A 675 -31.27 32.51 -25.82
C PRO A 675 -30.85 31.69 -27.05
N HIS A 676 -29.55 31.42 -27.20
CA HIS A 676 -28.97 30.66 -28.31
C HIS A 676 -28.74 29.16 -28.02
N LEU A 677 -29.26 28.58 -26.92
CA LEU A 677 -29.06 27.15 -26.64
C LEU A 677 -29.50 26.25 -27.80
N ARG A 678 -30.64 26.58 -28.42
CA ARG A 678 -31.17 25.87 -29.58
C ARG A 678 -30.21 25.96 -30.78
N GLU A 679 -29.72 27.15 -31.10
CA GLU A 679 -28.72 27.37 -32.16
C GLU A 679 -27.41 26.60 -31.90
N VAL A 680 -26.97 26.53 -30.63
CA VAL A 680 -25.77 25.78 -30.25
C VAL A 680 -25.98 24.27 -30.47
N ILE A 681 -27.17 23.76 -30.15
CA ILE A 681 -27.54 22.35 -30.38
C ILE A 681 -27.61 22.05 -31.89
N GLU A 682 -28.24 22.93 -32.66
CA GLU A 682 -28.36 22.83 -34.12
C GLU A 682 -26.98 22.82 -34.79
N ARG A 683 -26.13 23.83 -34.51
CA ARG A 683 -24.76 23.91 -35.03
C ARG A 683 -23.94 22.66 -34.69
N ARG A 684 -24.09 22.11 -33.48
CA ARG A 684 -23.42 20.85 -33.08
C ARG A 684 -24.00 19.63 -33.79
N SER A 685 -25.29 19.62 -34.06
CA SER A 685 -25.97 18.57 -34.84
C SER A 685 -25.47 18.56 -36.27
N GLU A 686 -25.36 19.72 -36.94
CA GLU A 686 -24.83 19.86 -38.29
C GLU A 686 -23.39 19.33 -38.41
N VAL A 687 -22.52 19.67 -37.46
CA VAL A 687 -21.14 19.15 -37.42
C VAL A 687 -21.13 17.62 -37.28
N ARG A 688 -22.06 17.04 -36.53
CA ARG A 688 -22.18 15.57 -36.40
C ARG A 688 -22.69 14.94 -37.70
N LEU A 689 -23.71 15.51 -38.32
CA LEU A 689 -24.26 15.04 -39.60
C LEU A 689 -23.19 15.07 -40.69
N ARG A 690 -22.45 16.18 -40.84
CA ARG A 690 -21.30 16.28 -41.76
C ARG A 690 -20.23 15.21 -41.51
N LYS A 691 -19.92 14.90 -40.25
CA LYS A 691 -18.95 13.83 -39.91
C LYS A 691 -19.47 12.43 -40.24
N VAL A 692 -20.76 12.18 -40.07
CA VAL A 692 -21.40 10.91 -40.45
C VAL A 692 -21.43 10.80 -41.97
N GLY A 693 -21.85 11.84 -42.68
CA GLY A 693 -21.82 11.93 -44.14
C GLY A 693 -20.42 11.64 -44.72
N ARG A 694 -19.37 12.29 -44.20
CA ARG A 694 -17.97 12.00 -44.60
C ARG A 694 -17.54 10.55 -44.34
N LYS A 695 -17.99 9.93 -43.24
CA LYS A 695 -17.69 8.51 -42.95
C LYS A 695 -18.42 7.55 -43.87
N ILE A 696 -19.64 7.91 -44.29
CA ILE A 696 -20.44 7.12 -45.23
C ILE A 696 -19.84 7.26 -46.63
N ALA A 697 -19.56 8.49 -47.07
CA ALA A 697 -18.87 8.78 -48.34
C ALA A 697 -17.51 8.06 -48.42
N GLY A 698 -16.71 8.10 -47.36
CA GLY A 698 -15.43 7.38 -47.30
C GLY A 698 -15.55 5.85 -47.29
N ARG A 699 -16.69 5.29 -46.85
CA ARG A 699 -16.98 3.84 -46.96
C ARG A 699 -17.51 3.46 -48.34
N LEU A 700 -18.12 4.40 -49.04
CA LEU A 700 -18.66 4.23 -50.40
C LEU A 700 -17.66 4.64 -51.50
N GLY A 701 -16.46 5.12 -51.13
CA GLY A 701 -15.39 5.46 -52.09
C GLY A 701 -15.62 6.76 -52.88
N MET A 702 -16.53 7.65 -52.42
CA MET A 702 -16.92 8.84 -53.17
C MET A 702 -15.96 10.03 -52.92
N THR A 703 -15.55 10.73 -53.99
CA THR A 703 -14.64 11.89 -53.92
C THR A 703 -15.39 13.22 -53.90
N GLY A 704 -15.03 14.08 -52.93
CA GLY A 704 -15.13 15.55 -52.96
C GLY A 704 -16.49 16.19 -53.25
N GLN A 705 -16.94 16.14 -54.51
CA GLN A 705 -18.08 16.91 -55.01
C GLN A 705 -19.45 16.27 -54.76
N GLU A 706 -19.53 14.95 -54.59
CA GLU A 706 -20.81 14.25 -54.36
C GLU A 706 -21.24 14.20 -52.87
N THR A 707 -20.46 14.80 -51.97
CA THR A 707 -20.68 14.71 -50.51
C THR A 707 -21.61 15.77 -49.93
N LEU A 708 -22.08 16.73 -50.74
CA LEU A 708 -22.90 17.85 -50.30
C LEU A 708 -24.41 17.57 -50.32
N ASP A 709 -24.87 16.52 -51.03
CA ASP A 709 -26.30 16.23 -51.26
C ASP A 709 -26.76 14.87 -50.67
N LEU A 710 -26.37 14.56 -49.44
CA LEU A 710 -26.98 13.46 -48.69
C LEU A 710 -27.76 14.02 -47.48
N PRO A 711 -29.05 13.65 -47.31
CA PRO A 711 -29.90 14.17 -46.22
C PRO A 711 -29.44 13.78 -44.82
#